data_AF-W0V9B2-F1
#
_entry.id   AF-W0V9B2-F1
#
_cell.length_a   1.000
_cell.length_b   1.000
_cell.length_c   1.000
_cell.angle_alpha   90.00
_cell.angle_beta   90.00
_cell.angle_gamma   90.00
#
_symmetry.space_group_name_H-M   'P 1'
#
loop_
_entity.id
_entity.type
_entity.pdbx_description
1 polymer ?
#
loop_
_entity_poly.entity_id
_entity_poly.type
_entity_poly.pdbx_seq_one_letter_code
_entity_poly.pdbx_strand_id
1 'polypeptide(L)'
;MFLVHFWSSSQLPCARHILYRPQALLEKIVFLSSNIGEQHARMNFCLPSLCAMNTTSIDGYDPLSFFESHANGSANSNHIYETAIKGNVLNILKSYTGFFDILCEPIQNALDACEKQWRLDSTYMPKIRIEISIQEQTVEVLDNGTGMTATQFAHCFTPNVSYKKGERLRGQKGVGATFLAYGFNYVQLKTKCEGERRAAILRQGRQWAEDGNNFVPRPKLEELKTFNCDWLDRQVSGTSILIKLTSSTNEKPKDLGWCGATNAEQWMTLLRILTPLGGIYIEDSEFKPTVEISVTDRSGTQTGTSIVNPEYFYVHDIDGVRSVDLSSIRDALSSIDGDPAHKASRIPDRFKNIECLWDFWDAKTLLSEKGLDKLNDEQKALIEQHCITVYGGFVSTLDIFDAFNRKLGVNERFKYLRGGLQLATDSMPQGELLVIPLKRYIGYQRNAHIVVHFKDGNPDLGRKVFQPELRALAEEIAEKITNVFITYRNLLKPDSGAIPTLLPDKELHVWKRAQEDWRDKHPLNLTGTWPTTSYISAPQEEQDVIALYHQLIGAGLIRGINFYGSKVNERYDALVEMNYSDDTVQYHPASCPLGVTSAIDFPYNSEPKILEYKFDLDALFRDFDASIKFAKHVDFIVCWKASLQVKNGFSIHSYLVDDQGVRRVFYGATHRLEQAGSGHFMEVVILEELLNYLANKTQESANQKVKYRLYD
;
A
#
# COMPACT_ATOMS: atom_id res chain seq x y z
N MET A 1 48.07 -43.96 30.64
CA MET A 1 48.73 -45.07 29.92
C MET A 1 49.64 -44.44 28.87
N PHE A 2 50.87 -44.94 28.69
CA PHE A 2 51.99 -44.53 27.80
C PHE A 2 51.66 -43.55 26.62
N LEU A 3 52.32 -42.38 26.50
CA LEU A 3 53.65 -42.08 25.86
C LEU A 3 53.60 -42.09 24.31
N VAL A 4 54.21 -41.15 23.56
CA VAL A 4 55.66 -40.82 23.34
C VAL A 4 55.77 -39.30 23.00
N HIS A 5 56.62 -38.42 23.61
CA HIS A 5 58.07 -38.12 23.37
C HIS A 5 58.40 -37.51 21.96
N PHE A 6 59.31 -36.55 21.69
CA PHE A 6 60.36 -35.71 22.39
C PHE A 6 60.07 -34.18 22.16
N TRP A 7 60.54 -33.16 22.90
CA TRP A 7 61.90 -32.63 23.23
C TRP A 7 62.72 -32.10 22.02
N SER A 8 63.40 -30.94 22.04
CA SER A 8 63.58 -29.84 23.04
C SER A 8 63.48 -28.45 22.33
N SER A 9 64.06 -27.27 22.65
CA SER A 9 65.02 -26.66 23.62
C SER A 9 65.00 -25.11 23.37
N SER A 10 65.50 -24.15 24.19
CA SER A 10 65.98 -24.06 25.59
C SER A 10 66.34 -22.58 25.97
N GLN A 11 66.09 -22.16 27.23
CA GLN A 11 66.80 -21.12 28.06
C GLN A 11 67.04 -19.68 27.48
N LEU A 12 66.49 -18.56 28.04
CA LEU A 12 66.71 -17.86 29.35
C LEU A 12 67.99 -16.95 29.40
N PRO A 13 68.12 -15.89 30.27
CA PRO A 13 67.20 -15.29 31.27
C PRO A 13 67.20 -13.70 31.37
N CYS A 14 66.56 -13.16 32.44
CA CYS A 14 66.92 -11.93 33.22
C CYS A 14 66.41 -10.48 32.92
N ALA A 15 65.33 -10.10 33.63
CA ALA A 15 65.30 -9.11 34.75
C ALA A 15 65.24 -7.56 34.56
N ARG A 16 64.55 -6.93 35.55
CA ARG A 16 64.56 -5.53 36.08
C ARG A 16 63.57 -4.44 35.58
N HIS A 17 62.70 -4.06 36.53
CA HIS A 17 62.31 -2.69 36.99
C HIS A 17 61.53 -1.66 36.13
N ILE A 18 60.37 -1.29 36.72
CA ILE A 18 59.90 0.09 37.03
C ILE A 18 59.29 0.96 35.90
N LEU A 19 58.05 1.39 36.20
CA LEU A 19 57.30 2.61 35.80
C LEU A 19 58.02 3.67 34.93
N TYR A 20 57.34 4.16 33.88
CA TYR A 20 56.97 5.59 33.74
C TYR A 20 55.88 5.82 32.65
N ARG A 21 55.04 6.85 32.81
CA ARG A 21 54.29 7.50 31.71
C ARG A 21 55.21 8.55 31.05
N PRO A 22 55.11 8.86 29.73
CA PRO A 22 54.26 10.00 29.35
C PRO A 22 53.62 9.95 27.93
N GLN A 23 52.36 10.39 27.88
CA GLN A 23 51.85 11.47 27.01
C GLN A 23 52.79 12.03 25.91
N ALA A 24 52.70 11.54 24.67
CA ALA A 24 53.11 12.25 23.43
C ALA A 24 52.75 11.49 22.12
N LEU A 25 51.49 11.52 21.65
CA LEU A 25 51.15 11.00 20.30
C LEU A 25 49.82 11.55 19.71
N LEU A 26 49.58 12.86 19.88
CA LEU A 26 48.36 13.54 19.39
C LEU A 26 48.66 14.68 18.40
N GLU A 27 49.88 14.73 17.84
CA GLU A 27 50.34 15.73 16.87
C GLU A 27 50.98 15.06 15.64
N LYS A 28 50.18 14.35 14.83
CA LYS A 28 50.63 13.89 13.49
C LYS A 28 49.56 13.61 12.43
N ILE A 29 48.34 14.15 12.60
CA ILE A 29 47.29 14.15 11.55
C ILE A 29 46.82 15.60 11.31
N VAL A 30 47.77 16.49 11.04
CA VAL A 30 47.53 17.89 10.63
C VAL A 30 48.54 18.27 9.54
N PHE A 31 48.47 17.60 8.37
CA PHE A 31 49.08 18.04 7.10
C PHE A 31 48.67 17.07 5.97
N LEU A 32 47.53 17.30 5.30
CA LEU A 32 47.17 16.84 3.92
C LEU A 32 45.68 17.08 3.59
N SER A 33 45.20 18.34 3.63
CA SER A 33 43.84 18.69 3.18
C SER A 33 43.72 20.17 2.80
N SER A 34 44.59 20.64 1.90
CA SER A 34 44.69 22.06 1.53
C SER A 34 44.91 22.27 0.03
N ASN A 35 43.82 22.21 -0.74
CA ASN A 35 43.46 23.08 -1.89
C ASN A 35 42.30 22.47 -2.70
N ILE A 36 41.54 23.32 -3.42
CA ILE A 36 40.32 23.00 -4.20
C ILE A 36 39.14 22.54 -3.31
N GLY A 37 38.09 23.33 -3.05
CA GLY A 37 37.89 24.76 -3.26
C GLY A 37 36.68 25.12 -4.13
N GLU A 38 35.55 25.48 -3.52
CA GLU A 38 34.59 26.44 -4.08
C GLU A 38 33.67 27.05 -2.99
N GLN A 39 32.75 27.95 -3.39
CA GLN A 39 32.21 29.00 -2.51
C GLN A 39 30.91 28.64 -1.79
N HIS A 40 30.89 28.75 -0.46
CA HIS A 40 29.68 29.14 0.30
C HIS A 40 30.07 29.86 1.61
N ALA A 41 29.70 31.13 1.74
CA ALA A 41 30.06 31.96 2.90
C ALA A 41 29.24 31.60 4.16
N ARG A 42 29.84 30.83 5.08
CA ARG A 42 29.28 30.58 6.41
C ARG A 42 29.52 31.78 7.33
N MET A 43 28.51 32.63 7.55
CA MET A 43 28.57 33.66 8.60
C MET A 43 28.43 33.02 9.98
N ASN A 44 29.54 32.89 10.71
CA ASN A 44 29.53 32.48 12.12
C ASN A 44 29.14 33.67 13.01
N PHE A 45 27.88 33.76 13.40
CA PHE A 45 27.46 34.64 14.49
C PHE A 45 27.64 33.94 15.85
N CYS A 46 28.76 34.24 16.52
CA CYS A 46 28.86 34.03 17.97
C CYS A 46 27.99 35.07 18.67
N LEU A 47 27.15 34.64 19.62
CA LEU A 47 26.31 35.53 20.43
C LEU A 47 27.17 36.32 21.45
N PRO A 48 27.14 37.66 21.43
CA PRO A 48 27.65 38.46 22.54
C PRO A 48 26.68 38.40 23.74
N SER A 49 27.16 38.81 24.91
CA SER A 49 26.34 38.95 26.12
C SER A 49 25.24 40.00 25.93
N LEU A 50 23.98 39.56 25.90
CA LEU A 50 22.81 40.45 25.84
C LEU A 50 22.67 41.23 27.15
N CYS A 51 22.60 42.56 27.06
CA CYS A 51 22.18 43.40 28.19
C CYS A 51 20.70 43.15 28.51
N ALA A 52 20.33 43.22 29.78
CA ALA A 52 18.95 43.01 30.23
C ALA A 52 18.02 44.13 29.71
N MET A 53 17.13 43.79 28.78
CA MET A 53 16.10 44.70 28.26
C MET A 53 14.87 44.70 29.17
N ASN A 54 14.78 45.69 30.06
CA ASN A 54 13.55 46.01 30.78
C ASN A 54 12.57 46.77 29.88
N THR A 55 11.82 46.05 29.04
CA THR A 55 10.65 46.58 28.32
C THR A 55 9.37 45.96 28.87
N THR A 56 8.55 46.79 29.53
CA THR A 56 7.40 46.34 30.33
C THR A 56 6.12 46.07 29.56
N SER A 57 6.05 46.42 28.28
CA SER A 57 4.94 46.08 27.38
C SER A 57 5.48 45.40 26.12
N ILE A 58 4.68 44.51 25.54
CA ILE A 58 4.96 43.83 24.25
C ILE A 58 4.15 44.44 23.10
N ASP A 59 3.28 45.42 23.38
CA ASP A 59 2.39 46.03 22.40
C ASP A 59 3.17 46.80 21.31
N GLY A 60 2.86 46.52 20.05
CA GLY A 60 3.54 47.11 18.89
C GLY A 60 4.94 46.55 18.61
N TYR A 61 5.38 45.50 19.32
CA TYR A 61 6.69 44.87 19.11
C TYR A 61 6.75 44.11 17.78
N ASP A 62 7.86 44.24 17.03
CA ASP A 62 8.08 43.52 15.77
C ASP A 62 9.05 42.33 16.00
N PRO A 63 8.59 41.06 15.86
CA PRO A 63 9.46 39.90 16.02
C PRO A 63 10.65 39.82 15.04
N LEU A 64 10.65 40.60 13.95
CA LEU A 64 11.72 40.60 12.94
C LEU A 64 12.76 41.71 13.15
N SER A 65 12.49 42.70 14.01
CA SER A 65 13.38 43.85 14.27
C SER A 65 14.72 43.46 14.88
N PHE A 66 14.86 42.21 15.38
CA PHE A 66 16.14 41.64 15.82
C PHE A 66 17.24 41.82 14.76
N PHE A 67 16.92 41.65 13.47
CA PHE A 67 17.88 41.80 12.37
C PHE A 67 18.24 43.26 12.06
N GLU A 68 17.39 44.22 12.41
CA GLU A 68 17.61 45.65 12.15
C GLU A 68 18.57 46.28 13.17
N SER A 69 18.63 45.73 14.39
CA SER A 69 19.50 46.19 15.50
C SER A 69 21.00 46.20 15.20
N HIS A 70 21.43 45.58 14.09
CA HIS A 70 22.83 45.49 13.66
C HIS A 70 23.15 46.36 12.42
N ALA A 71 22.17 47.09 11.88
CA ALA A 71 22.28 47.82 10.61
C ALA A 71 22.58 49.32 10.79
N ASN A 72 23.86 49.68 10.93
CA ASN A 72 24.32 51.06 10.72
C ASN A 72 24.27 51.40 9.21
N GLY A 73 23.09 51.76 8.69
CA GLY A 73 22.87 51.93 7.24
C GLY A 73 21.79 52.97 6.89
N SER A 74 21.77 53.38 5.62
CA SER A 74 20.81 54.36 5.08
C SER A 74 19.51 53.69 4.62
N ALA A 75 18.49 54.49 4.27
CA ALA A 75 17.17 53.98 3.91
C ALA A 75 17.16 52.89 2.80
N ASN A 76 18.08 52.96 1.83
CA ASN A 76 18.23 51.92 0.80
C ASN A 76 18.67 50.57 1.38
N SER A 77 19.47 50.56 2.45
CA SER A 77 19.87 49.33 3.14
C SER A 77 18.66 48.64 3.78
N ASN A 78 17.76 49.40 4.42
CA ASN A 78 16.60 48.85 5.13
C ASN A 78 15.63 48.14 4.17
N HIS A 79 15.38 48.70 2.98
CA HIS A 79 14.55 48.02 1.97
C HIS A 79 15.18 46.70 1.50
N ILE A 80 16.52 46.64 1.34
CA ILE A 80 17.22 45.40 0.96
C ILE A 80 17.10 44.35 2.07
N TYR A 81 17.25 44.75 3.35
CA TYR A 81 17.06 43.85 4.49
C TYR A 81 15.62 43.34 4.60
N GLU A 82 14.61 44.20 4.45
CA GLU A 82 13.21 43.78 4.48
C GLU A 82 12.87 42.78 3.38
N THR A 83 13.30 43.03 2.13
CA THR A 83 13.14 42.08 1.02
C THR A 83 13.82 40.74 1.32
N ALA A 84 15.01 40.75 1.93
CA ALA A 84 15.74 39.53 2.29
C ALA A 84 15.06 38.74 3.43
N ILE A 85 14.57 39.42 4.47
CA ILE A 85 13.83 38.80 5.59
C ILE A 85 12.51 38.20 5.08
N LYS A 86 11.76 38.94 4.27
CA LYS A 86 10.50 38.48 3.66
C LYS A 86 10.74 37.30 2.71
N GLY A 87 11.83 37.32 1.94
CA GLY A 87 12.28 36.19 1.11
C GLY A 87 12.65 34.94 1.92
N ASN A 88 13.31 35.10 3.08
CA ASN A 88 13.61 34.01 4.00
C ASN A 88 12.33 33.38 4.58
N VAL A 89 11.40 34.21 5.09
CA VAL A 89 10.08 33.77 5.55
C VAL A 89 9.33 33.02 4.44
N LEU A 90 9.23 33.58 3.23
CA LEU A 90 8.58 32.91 2.10
C LEU A 90 9.22 31.57 1.72
N ASN A 91 10.53 31.41 1.91
CA ASN A 91 11.21 30.14 1.64
C ASN A 91 10.92 29.08 2.72
N ILE A 92 10.82 29.50 4.00
CA ILE A 92 10.32 28.64 5.09
C ILE A 92 8.87 28.20 4.77
N LEU A 93 7.98 29.15 4.43
CA LEU A 93 6.56 28.87 4.13
C LEU A 93 6.33 28.00 2.88
N LYS A 94 7.31 27.88 1.98
CA LYS A 94 7.26 26.95 0.83
C LYS A 94 7.62 25.51 1.20
N SER A 95 8.36 25.30 2.29
CA SER A 95 8.73 23.96 2.75
C SER A 95 7.56 23.26 3.45
N TYR A 96 6.75 24.00 4.22
CA TYR A 96 5.55 23.48 4.87
C TYR A 96 4.38 23.41 3.87
N THR A 97 3.83 22.21 3.71
CA THR A 97 2.82 21.92 2.69
C THR A 97 1.75 20.91 3.12
N GLY A 98 1.99 20.17 4.22
CA GLY A 98 1.09 19.14 4.72
C GLY A 98 -0.06 19.70 5.55
N PHE A 99 -1.22 19.04 5.49
CA PHE A 99 -2.41 19.43 6.26
C PHE A 99 -2.15 19.51 7.78
N PHE A 100 -1.35 18.59 8.31
CA PHE A 100 -1.07 18.49 9.75
C PHE A 100 0.09 19.38 10.22
N ASP A 101 0.76 20.14 9.34
CA ASP A 101 1.90 20.98 9.70
C ASP A 101 1.53 22.04 10.76
N ILE A 102 0.29 22.53 10.72
CA ILE A 102 -0.33 23.41 11.74
C ILE A 102 -0.35 22.80 13.15
N LEU A 103 -0.38 21.47 13.26
CA LEU A 103 -0.42 20.74 14.54
C LEU A 103 0.95 20.17 14.90
N CYS A 104 1.76 19.73 13.92
CA CYS A 104 3.09 19.19 14.19
C CYS A 104 3.98 20.15 14.96
N GLU A 105 4.07 21.42 14.52
CA GLU A 105 5.00 22.39 15.12
C GLU A 105 4.57 22.85 16.54
N PRO A 106 3.29 23.14 16.84
CA PRO A 106 2.86 23.35 18.22
C PRO A 106 3.08 22.14 19.12
N ILE A 107 2.72 20.93 18.68
CA ILE A 107 2.86 19.70 19.47
C ILE A 107 4.35 19.40 19.74
N GLN A 108 5.23 19.58 18.75
CA GLN A 108 6.68 19.43 18.91
C GLN A 108 7.25 20.42 19.95
N ASN A 109 6.80 21.67 19.94
CA ASN A 109 7.24 22.67 20.89
C ASN A 109 6.71 22.40 22.32
N ALA A 110 5.47 21.95 22.45
CA ALA A 110 4.87 21.52 23.72
C ALA A 110 5.58 20.29 24.32
N LEU A 111 5.89 19.28 23.50
CA LEU A 111 6.66 18.09 23.91
C LEU A 111 8.06 18.47 24.39
N ASP A 112 8.79 19.28 23.64
CA ASP A 112 10.13 19.73 24.03
C ASP A 112 10.11 20.59 25.31
N ALA A 113 9.11 21.46 25.49
CA ALA A 113 8.98 22.29 26.70
C ALA A 113 8.65 21.43 27.94
N CYS A 114 7.79 20.42 27.77
CA CYS A 114 7.49 19.44 28.81
C CYS A 114 8.69 18.56 29.14
N GLU A 115 9.43 18.07 28.14
CA GLU A 115 10.60 17.21 28.36
C GLU A 115 11.76 17.99 29.00
N LYS A 116 11.93 19.27 28.63
CA LYS A 116 12.88 20.16 29.29
C LYS A 116 12.54 20.36 30.77
N GLN A 117 11.27 20.59 31.11
CA GLN A 117 10.83 20.74 32.50
C GLN A 117 10.98 19.42 33.29
N TRP A 118 10.63 18.29 32.70
CA TRP A 118 10.79 16.95 33.30
C TRP A 118 12.26 16.60 33.61
N ARG A 119 13.20 17.03 32.76
CA ARG A 119 14.65 16.88 33.01
C ARG A 119 15.20 17.77 34.14
N LEU A 120 14.44 18.76 34.59
CA LEU A 120 14.80 19.67 35.69
C LEU A 120 14.17 19.27 37.03
N ASP A 121 13.01 18.62 37.01
CA ASP A 121 12.24 18.21 38.20
C ASP A 121 11.65 16.81 38.00
N SER A 122 12.14 15.84 38.77
CA SER A 122 11.67 14.44 38.71
C SER A 122 10.27 14.22 39.30
N THR A 123 9.68 15.23 39.97
CA THR A 123 8.30 15.20 40.47
C THR A 123 7.29 15.81 39.49
N TYR A 124 7.78 16.47 38.44
CA TYR A 124 6.95 17.11 37.43
C TYR A 124 6.19 16.10 36.57
N MET A 125 4.87 16.29 36.46
CA MET A 125 4.01 15.50 35.58
C MET A 125 3.75 16.26 34.26
N PRO A 126 4.37 15.86 33.13
CA PRO A 126 4.14 16.49 31.83
C PRO A 126 2.71 16.33 31.34
N LYS A 127 2.09 17.45 30.95
CA LYS A 127 0.71 17.56 30.44
C LYS A 127 0.64 18.47 29.22
N ILE A 128 0.04 17.97 28.16
CA ILE A 128 -0.28 18.73 26.95
C ILE A 128 -1.80 18.69 26.76
N ARG A 129 -2.39 19.80 26.32
CA ARG A 129 -3.80 19.89 25.99
C ARG A 129 -3.97 20.44 24.58
N ILE A 130 -4.82 19.80 23.79
CA ILE A 130 -5.09 20.16 22.39
C ILE A 130 -6.59 20.44 22.24
N GLU A 131 -6.94 21.61 21.74
CA GLU A 131 -8.32 22.00 21.46
C GLU A 131 -8.49 22.31 19.97
N ILE A 132 -9.43 21.62 19.32
CA ILE A 132 -9.69 21.76 17.88
C ILE A 132 -11.16 22.10 17.70
N SER A 133 -11.47 23.32 17.23
CA SER A 133 -12.83 23.70 16.87
C SER A 133 -12.96 23.79 15.36
N ILE A 134 -13.71 22.87 14.77
CA ILE A 134 -14.03 22.85 13.33
C ILE A 134 -15.13 23.87 13.02
N GLN A 135 -15.96 24.22 14.00
CA GLN A 135 -16.92 25.33 13.94
C GLN A 135 -16.21 26.69 13.87
N GLU A 136 -15.29 26.95 14.81
CA GLU A 136 -14.56 28.24 14.89
C GLU A 136 -13.27 28.27 14.06
N GLN A 137 -12.89 27.16 13.43
CA GLN A 137 -11.65 27.00 12.66
C GLN A 137 -10.39 27.36 13.46
N THR A 138 -10.34 26.92 14.71
CA THR A 138 -9.21 27.15 15.65
C THR A 138 -8.52 25.84 16.04
N VAL A 139 -7.20 25.91 16.16
CA VAL A 139 -6.36 24.93 16.88
C VAL A 139 -5.67 25.67 18.01
N GLU A 140 -5.85 25.22 19.26
CA GLU A 140 -5.02 25.65 20.40
C GLU A 140 -4.25 24.45 20.95
N VAL A 141 -2.94 24.64 21.20
CA VAL A 141 -2.11 23.67 21.93
C VAL A 141 -1.54 24.36 23.16
N LEU A 142 -1.70 23.71 24.31
CA LEU A 142 -1.24 24.18 25.61
C LEU A 142 -0.28 23.15 26.22
N ASP A 143 0.77 23.62 26.90
CA ASP A 143 1.73 22.82 27.65
C ASP A 143 1.91 23.37 29.07
N ASN A 144 2.23 22.51 30.05
CA ASN A 144 2.61 22.93 31.40
C ASN A 144 4.14 22.97 31.62
N GLY A 145 4.92 23.04 30.54
CA GLY A 145 6.39 23.02 30.55
C GLY A 145 7.01 24.34 31.02
N THR A 146 8.23 24.63 30.55
CA THR A 146 9.01 25.77 31.05
C THR A 146 8.36 27.15 30.84
N GLY A 147 7.45 27.27 29.88
CA GLY A 147 7.02 28.57 29.36
C GLY A 147 8.16 29.35 28.68
N MET A 148 7.98 30.66 28.52
CA MET A 148 8.93 31.57 27.89
C MET A 148 9.17 32.82 28.75
N THR A 149 10.43 33.25 28.87
CA THR A 149 10.80 34.55 29.44
C THR A 149 10.41 35.71 28.51
N ALA A 150 10.42 36.95 29.00
CA ALA A 150 10.11 38.15 28.21
C ALA A 150 10.86 38.21 26.86
N THR A 151 12.17 37.98 26.88
CA THR A 151 13.03 37.97 25.69
C THR A 151 12.70 36.82 24.73
N GLN A 152 12.39 35.63 25.25
CA GLN A 152 12.00 34.48 24.43
C GLN A 152 10.64 34.70 23.78
N PHE A 153 9.68 35.28 24.51
CA PHE A 153 8.34 35.61 24.00
C PHE A 153 8.41 36.64 22.86
N ALA A 154 9.23 37.69 23.00
CA ALA A 154 9.42 38.72 21.98
C ALA A 154 10.05 38.20 20.67
N HIS A 155 10.96 37.22 20.77
CA HIS A 155 11.73 36.67 19.65
C HIS A 155 11.32 35.27 19.19
N CYS A 156 10.25 34.68 19.74
CA CYS A 156 9.86 33.31 19.42
C CYS A 156 9.54 33.08 17.94
N PHE A 157 9.04 34.10 17.23
CA PHE A 157 8.68 34.04 15.82
C PHE A 157 9.84 34.43 14.87
N THR A 158 10.99 34.87 15.39
CA THR A 158 12.14 35.32 14.60
C THR A 158 12.79 34.16 13.82
N PRO A 159 12.93 34.23 12.48
CA PRO A 159 13.53 33.17 11.68
C PRO A 159 14.93 32.74 12.15
N ASN A 160 15.18 31.42 12.20
CA ASN A 160 16.44 30.79 12.59
C ASN A 160 16.88 31.01 14.06
N VAL A 161 16.04 31.65 14.90
CA VAL A 161 16.26 31.76 16.35
C VAL A 161 15.78 30.47 17.02
N SER A 162 16.68 29.83 17.77
CA SER A 162 16.40 28.59 18.51
C SER A 162 17.15 28.60 19.83
N TYR A 163 16.39 28.58 20.93
CA TYR A 163 16.90 28.46 22.30
C TYR A 163 17.15 26.99 22.71
N LYS A 164 17.08 26.05 21.77
CA LYS A 164 17.20 24.59 21.97
C LYS A 164 18.51 24.01 21.43
N LYS A 165 19.41 24.83 20.86
CA LYS A 165 20.67 24.36 20.25
C LYS A 165 21.60 23.72 21.31
N GLY A 166 21.99 22.47 21.08
CA GLY A 166 22.83 21.68 21.99
C GLY A 166 22.04 20.91 23.06
N GLU A 167 20.73 21.11 23.16
CA GLU A 167 19.86 20.30 23.99
C GLU A 167 19.35 19.10 23.16
N ARG A 168 19.31 17.90 23.74
CA ARG A 168 18.74 16.69 23.09
C ARG A 168 17.22 16.84 23.01
N LEU A 169 16.72 17.65 22.09
CA LEU A 169 15.31 17.99 21.89
C LEU A 169 14.99 18.00 20.38
N ARG A 170 13.70 17.88 20.05
CA ARG A 170 13.23 17.71 18.66
C ARG A 170 13.43 18.98 17.84
N GLY A 171 13.08 20.13 18.39
CA GLY A 171 13.03 21.43 17.70
C GLY A 171 14.36 22.19 17.62
N GLN A 172 15.39 21.62 16.98
CA GLN A 172 16.73 22.25 16.98
C GLN A 172 16.85 23.51 16.09
N LYS A 173 16.12 23.59 14.97
CA LYS A 173 16.45 24.49 13.83
C LYS A 173 15.84 25.91 13.87
N GLY A 174 14.79 26.18 14.65
CA GLY A 174 14.27 27.54 14.85
C GLY A 174 13.50 28.15 13.66
N VAL A 175 12.69 27.35 12.95
CA VAL A 175 11.86 27.83 11.82
C VAL A 175 10.36 27.51 11.97
N GLY A 176 9.98 26.56 12.82
CA GLY A 176 8.59 26.16 13.03
C GLY A 176 7.70 27.29 13.57
N ALA A 177 8.14 27.99 14.60
CA ALA A 177 7.40 29.13 15.16
C ALA A 177 7.22 30.27 14.14
N THR A 178 8.23 30.52 13.29
CA THR A 178 8.11 31.43 12.13
C THR A 178 7.08 30.93 11.10
N PHE A 179 7.03 29.63 10.81
CA PHE A 179 5.98 29.06 9.96
C PHE A 179 4.59 29.30 10.54
N LEU A 180 4.39 29.14 11.85
CA LEU A 180 3.09 29.41 12.46
C LEU A 180 2.74 30.91 12.36
N ALA A 181 3.67 31.79 12.76
CA ALA A 181 3.49 33.24 12.74
C ALA A 181 3.13 33.83 11.37
N TYR A 182 3.76 33.35 10.30
CA TYR A 182 3.59 33.91 8.94
C TYR A 182 2.87 32.97 7.98
N GLY A 183 2.53 31.75 8.40
CA GLY A 183 1.71 30.81 7.65
C GLY A 183 0.21 31.12 7.72
N PHE A 184 -0.21 31.82 8.77
CA PHE A 184 -1.60 32.15 9.09
C PHE A 184 -1.79 33.65 9.35
N ASN A 185 -3.05 34.13 9.31
CA ASN A 185 -3.38 35.53 9.57
C ASN A 185 -3.75 35.85 11.03
N TYR A 186 -3.89 34.83 11.88
CA TYR A 186 -4.17 34.99 13.31
C TYR A 186 -3.40 33.94 14.10
N VAL A 187 -2.43 34.40 14.91
CA VAL A 187 -1.75 33.58 15.92
C VAL A 187 -1.82 34.32 17.25
N GLN A 188 -2.30 33.65 18.29
CA GLN A 188 -2.32 34.13 19.66
C GLN A 188 -1.35 33.30 20.48
N LEU A 189 -0.45 33.96 21.21
CA LEU A 189 0.52 33.32 22.09
C LEU A 189 0.29 33.78 23.52
N LYS A 190 0.25 32.83 24.46
CA LYS A 190 0.17 33.06 25.90
C LYS A 190 1.29 32.27 26.58
N THR A 191 1.90 32.81 27.62
CA THR A 191 2.86 32.07 28.44
C THR A 191 2.80 32.47 29.90
N LYS A 192 3.16 31.52 30.77
CA LYS A 192 3.39 31.69 32.19
C LYS A 192 4.79 31.17 32.51
N CYS A 193 5.67 31.99 33.05
CA CYS A 193 7.06 31.64 33.33
C CYS A 193 7.55 32.45 34.53
N GLU A 194 8.21 31.80 35.51
CA GLU A 194 8.75 32.44 36.73
C GLU A 194 7.75 33.32 37.52
N GLY A 195 6.45 33.06 37.36
CA GLY A 195 5.35 33.84 37.95
C GLY A 195 4.85 35.00 37.08
N GLU A 196 5.62 35.44 36.07
CA GLU A 196 5.13 36.35 35.03
C GLU A 196 4.07 35.70 34.13
N ARG A 197 3.27 36.54 33.49
CA ARG A 197 2.23 36.17 32.52
C ARG A 197 2.31 37.13 31.34
N ARG A 198 2.38 36.61 30.12
CA ARG A 198 2.41 37.42 28.89
C ARG A 198 1.43 36.82 27.87
N ALA A 199 0.69 37.68 27.17
CA ALA A 199 -0.30 37.28 26.18
C ALA A 199 -0.34 38.30 25.05
N ALA A 200 -0.28 37.83 23.80
CA ALA A 200 -0.29 38.69 22.62
C ALA A 200 -0.91 38.00 21.40
N ILE A 201 -1.26 38.81 20.39
CA ILE A 201 -1.73 38.34 19.08
C ILE A 201 -0.83 38.90 17.99
N LEU A 202 -0.43 38.06 17.04
CA LEU A 202 0.14 38.46 15.76
C LEU A 202 -0.96 38.34 14.68
N ARG A 203 -1.23 39.43 13.97
CA ARG A 203 -2.22 39.47 12.87
C ARG A 203 -1.56 39.63 11.51
N GLN A 204 -2.30 39.24 10.46
CA GLN A 204 -1.95 39.47 9.05
C GLN A 204 -0.61 38.83 8.61
N GLY A 205 -0.09 37.87 9.38
CA GLY A 205 1.20 37.23 9.14
C GLY A 205 1.36 36.71 7.72
N ARG A 206 0.36 35.94 7.25
CA ARG A 206 0.32 35.40 5.88
C ARG A 206 0.11 36.48 4.82
N GLN A 207 -0.82 37.40 5.04
CA GLN A 207 -1.08 38.53 4.13
C GLN A 207 0.18 39.38 3.89
N TRP A 208 0.94 39.72 4.94
CA TRP A 208 2.20 40.44 4.81
C TRP A 208 3.24 39.64 4.03
N ALA A 209 3.43 38.36 4.37
CA ALA A 209 4.49 37.54 3.78
C ALA A 209 4.38 37.45 2.25
N GLU A 210 3.17 37.37 1.71
CA GLU A 210 2.90 37.18 0.28
C GLU A 210 2.59 38.45 -0.51
N ASP A 211 2.41 39.59 0.16
CA ASP A 211 2.16 40.86 -0.52
C ASP A 211 3.41 41.35 -1.28
N GLY A 212 3.45 41.09 -2.59
CA GLY A 212 4.52 41.55 -3.47
C GLY A 212 4.58 43.06 -3.71
N ASN A 213 3.57 43.83 -3.26
CA ASN A 213 3.47 45.28 -3.50
C ASN A 213 3.82 46.13 -2.26
N ASN A 214 3.98 45.51 -1.08
CA ASN A 214 4.25 46.16 0.21
C ASN A 214 3.20 47.22 0.62
N PHE A 215 1.92 46.93 0.36
CA PHE A 215 0.77 47.64 0.95
C PHE A 215 0.44 47.17 2.37
N VAL A 216 0.72 45.90 2.70
CA VAL A 216 0.47 45.34 4.03
C VAL A 216 1.66 45.67 4.94
N PRO A 217 1.47 46.36 6.08
CA PRO A 217 2.55 46.67 7.00
C PRO A 217 3.10 45.40 7.67
N ARG A 218 4.34 45.47 8.16
CA ARG A 218 4.97 44.35 8.86
C ARG A 218 4.20 44.00 10.15
N PRO A 219 3.82 42.71 10.36
CA PRO A 219 3.11 42.24 11.55
C PRO A 219 3.83 42.58 12.85
N LYS A 220 3.04 42.99 13.85
CA LYS A 220 3.49 43.32 15.20
C LYS A 220 2.63 42.60 16.24
N LEU A 221 3.20 42.34 17.40
CA LEU A 221 2.49 41.77 18.54
C LEU A 221 1.55 42.83 19.14
N GLU A 222 0.27 42.51 19.22
CA GLU A 222 -0.75 43.26 19.96
C GLU A 222 -0.87 42.68 21.37
N GLU A 223 -0.74 43.48 22.43
CA GLU A 223 -0.80 42.97 23.81
C GLU A 223 -2.25 42.70 24.26
N LEU A 224 -2.50 41.50 24.77
CA LEU A 224 -3.83 41.12 25.26
C LEU A 224 -4.06 41.66 26.67
N LYS A 225 -4.98 42.62 26.78
CA LYS A 225 -5.46 43.25 28.04
C LYS A 225 -5.86 42.27 29.15
N THR A 226 -6.16 41.02 28.81
CA THR A 226 -6.48 39.95 29.75
C THR A 226 -5.83 38.64 29.29
N PHE A 227 -5.11 37.98 30.18
CA PHE A 227 -4.46 36.68 29.92
C PHE A 227 -5.48 35.58 29.54
N ASN A 228 -6.58 35.50 30.30
CA ASN A 228 -7.75 34.66 30.06
C ASN A 228 -7.42 33.25 29.55
N CYS A 229 -6.84 32.41 30.41
CA CYS A 229 -6.54 31.01 30.11
C CYS A 229 -6.58 30.17 31.39
N ASP A 230 -7.79 29.79 31.80
CA ASP A 230 -8.10 28.98 33.00
C ASP A 230 -7.19 27.78 33.23
N TRP A 231 -6.73 27.13 32.15
CA TRP A 231 -5.86 25.95 32.23
C TRP A 231 -4.43 26.32 32.62
N LEU A 232 -3.81 27.32 31.98
CA LEU A 232 -2.48 27.84 32.34
C LEU A 232 -2.48 28.59 33.67
N ASP A 233 -3.58 29.25 34.01
CA ASP A 233 -3.77 29.89 35.31
C ASP A 233 -3.49 28.92 36.47
N ARG A 234 -3.88 27.65 36.31
CA ARG A 234 -3.74 26.55 37.28
C ARG A 234 -2.40 25.80 37.22
N GLN A 235 -1.57 25.99 36.18
CA GLN A 235 -0.22 25.40 36.10
C GLN A 235 0.81 26.27 36.86
N VAL A 236 2.03 25.78 37.08
CA VAL A 236 3.13 26.63 37.59
C VAL A 236 3.66 27.53 36.47
N SER A 237 3.99 26.92 35.34
CA SER A 237 4.49 27.51 34.10
C SER A 237 3.81 26.85 32.89
N GLY A 238 4.08 27.36 31.68
CA GLY A 238 3.60 26.77 30.44
C GLY A 238 3.40 27.75 29.29
N THR A 239 2.91 27.23 28.16
CA THR A 239 2.58 28.00 26.95
C THR A 239 1.20 27.63 26.43
N SER A 240 0.57 28.54 25.70
CA SER A 240 -0.61 28.33 24.87
C SER A 240 -0.35 29.00 23.53
N ILE A 241 -0.57 28.28 22.44
CA ILE A 241 -0.55 28.83 21.08
C ILE A 241 -1.86 28.47 20.37
N LEU A 242 -2.67 29.49 20.08
CA LEU A 242 -3.92 29.37 19.32
C LEU A 242 -3.72 29.95 17.93
N ILE A 243 -4.09 29.17 16.91
CA ILE A 243 -4.10 29.57 15.51
C ILE A 243 -5.56 29.54 15.03
N LYS A 244 -6.03 30.62 14.41
CA LYS A 244 -7.35 30.67 13.78
C LYS A 244 -7.19 30.81 12.27
N LEU A 245 -7.77 29.89 11.51
CA LEU A 245 -7.80 30.00 10.06
C LEU A 245 -8.75 31.14 9.66
N THR A 246 -8.34 31.92 8.67
CA THR A 246 -9.16 32.99 8.08
C THR A 246 -9.78 32.59 6.75
N SER A 247 -9.65 31.31 6.38
CA SER A 247 -10.00 30.75 5.07
C SER A 247 -9.31 31.47 3.89
N SER A 248 -8.16 32.10 4.15
CA SER A 248 -7.37 32.81 3.14
C SER A 248 -6.98 31.88 1.99
N THR A 249 -6.83 32.43 0.78
CA THR A 249 -6.50 31.63 -0.43
C THR A 249 -5.18 30.87 -0.32
N ASN A 250 -4.31 31.26 0.63
CA ASN A 250 -2.94 30.78 0.73
C ASN A 250 -2.60 30.15 2.09
N GLU A 251 -3.52 30.21 3.07
CA GLU A 251 -3.41 29.44 4.32
C GLU A 251 -3.45 27.93 4.03
N LYS A 252 -2.67 27.15 4.79
CA LYS A 252 -2.60 25.70 4.68
C LYS A 252 -2.54 25.07 6.08
N PRO A 253 -3.57 24.34 6.53
CA PRO A 253 -4.86 24.10 5.86
C PRO A 253 -5.75 25.34 5.79
N LYS A 254 -6.86 25.24 5.04
CA LYS A 254 -7.92 26.27 4.96
C LYS A 254 -9.18 25.94 5.76
N ASP A 255 -9.41 24.66 6.00
CA ASP A 255 -10.55 24.14 6.74
C ASP A 255 -10.09 22.89 7.51
N LEU A 256 -10.18 22.92 8.84
CA LEU A 256 -9.81 21.81 9.72
C LEU A 256 -10.67 20.56 9.47
N GLY A 257 -11.90 20.71 8.97
CA GLY A 257 -12.80 19.61 8.64
C GLY A 257 -12.49 18.91 7.32
N TRP A 258 -11.44 19.30 6.58
CA TRP A 258 -11.07 18.69 5.28
C TRP A 258 -10.60 17.23 5.40
N CYS A 259 -9.97 16.88 6.53
CA CYS A 259 -9.61 15.50 6.86
C CYS A 259 -10.81 14.60 7.16
N GLY A 260 -11.99 15.17 7.44
CA GLY A 260 -13.21 14.44 7.79
C GLY A 260 -13.30 13.93 9.23
N ALA A 261 -12.29 14.15 10.09
CA ALA A 261 -12.39 13.84 11.50
C ALA A 261 -13.27 14.88 12.24
N THR A 262 -14.26 14.42 12.98
CA THR A 262 -15.25 15.23 13.70
C THR A 262 -15.18 15.11 15.22
N ASN A 263 -14.55 14.06 15.76
CA ASN A 263 -14.48 13.79 17.20
C ASN A 263 -13.04 13.59 17.74
N ALA A 264 -12.91 13.64 19.06
CA ALA A 264 -11.62 13.59 19.74
C ALA A 264 -10.86 12.25 19.60
N GLU A 265 -11.55 11.11 19.44
CA GLU A 265 -10.90 9.81 19.22
C GLU A 265 -10.29 9.73 17.83
N GLN A 266 -11.02 10.18 16.80
CA GLN A 266 -10.50 10.28 15.43
C GLN A 266 -9.27 11.19 15.35
N TRP A 267 -9.33 12.37 15.98
CA TRP A 267 -8.20 13.29 16.00
C TRP A 267 -7.01 12.75 16.82
N MET A 268 -7.24 12.08 17.95
CA MET A 268 -6.17 11.38 18.70
C MET A 268 -5.46 10.35 17.82
N THR A 269 -6.22 9.50 17.11
CA THR A 269 -5.66 8.48 16.22
C THR A 269 -4.90 9.09 15.04
N LEU A 270 -5.43 10.13 14.38
CA LEU A 270 -4.74 10.82 13.28
C LEU A 270 -3.44 11.49 13.76
N LEU A 271 -3.45 12.13 14.92
CA LEU A 271 -2.26 12.78 15.48
C LEU A 271 -1.20 11.77 15.91
N ARG A 272 -1.58 10.59 16.42
CA ARG A 272 -0.68 9.44 16.69
C ARG A 272 -0.06 8.82 15.43
N ILE A 273 -0.65 9.00 14.25
CA ILE A 273 -0.09 8.47 12.97
C ILE A 273 0.79 9.52 12.28
N LEU A 274 0.43 10.81 12.35
CA LEU A 274 0.90 11.83 11.39
C LEU A 274 1.72 12.97 12.02
N THR A 275 1.87 13.00 13.34
CA THR A 275 2.51 14.12 14.06
C THR A 275 3.45 13.63 15.16
N PRO A 276 4.30 14.51 15.72
CA PRO A 276 5.13 14.23 16.90
C PRO A 276 4.38 13.74 18.14
N LEU A 277 3.04 13.83 18.19
CA LEU A 277 2.24 13.20 19.24
C LEU A 277 2.41 11.68 19.26
N GLY A 278 2.54 11.05 18.09
CA GLY A 278 2.78 9.61 17.97
C GLY A 278 4.25 9.27 18.19
N GLY A 279 4.69 9.23 19.45
CA GLY A 279 6.09 8.99 19.80
C GLY A 279 6.58 7.60 19.38
N ILE A 280 7.64 7.55 18.57
CA ILE A 280 8.28 6.29 18.13
C ILE A 280 9.36 5.91 19.16
N TYR A 281 8.91 5.42 20.31
CA TYR A 281 9.76 5.04 21.44
C TYR A 281 10.06 3.52 21.40
N ILE A 282 10.90 3.11 20.46
CA ILE A 282 11.34 1.70 20.30
C ILE A 282 12.30 1.28 21.45
N GLU A 283 13.00 2.25 22.04
CA GLU A 283 13.63 2.14 23.37
C GLU A 283 12.65 2.72 24.41
N ASP A 284 12.45 2.05 25.55
CA ASP A 284 11.47 2.45 26.58
C ASP A 284 11.80 3.84 27.17
N SER A 285 10.94 4.83 26.89
CA SER A 285 11.16 6.24 27.25
C SER A 285 10.64 6.56 28.65
N GLU A 286 11.49 7.04 29.57
CA GLU A 286 11.04 7.53 30.88
C GLU A 286 10.12 8.77 30.78
N PHE A 287 10.23 9.56 29.70
CA PHE A 287 9.36 10.71 29.46
C PHE A 287 8.01 10.25 28.89
N LYS A 288 6.99 10.19 29.77
CA LYS A 288 5.64 9.69 29.46
C LYS A 288 4.57 10.78 29.68
N PRO A 289 4.35 11.71 28.71
CA PRO A 289 3.40 12.82 28.85
C PRO A 289 1.94 12.36 28.88
N THR A 290 1.11 13.04 29.66
CA THR A 290 -0.36 12.94 29.56
C THR A 290 -0.86 13.94 28.53
N VAL A 291 -1.73 13.51 27.62
CA VAL A 291 -2.32 14.39 26.60
C VAL A 291 -3.83 14.36 26.63
N GLU A 292 -4.43 15.52 26.84
CA GLU A 292 -5.86 15.79 26.74
C GLU A 292 -6.19 16.32 25.34
N ILE A 293 -7.21 15.79 24.67
CA ILE A 293 -7.71 16.32 23.40
C ILE A 293 -9.20 16.62 23.54
N SER A 294 -9.63 17.81 23.12
CA SER A 294 -11.04 18.14 22.93
C SER A 294 -11.30 18.63 21.50
N VAL A 295 -12.42 18.21 20.93
CA VAL A 295 -12.81 18.54 19.56
C VAL A 295 -14.26 19.00 19.53
N THR A 296 -14.50 20.18 18.96
CA THR A 296 -15.83 20.70 18.65
C THR A 296 -16.08 20.57 17.16
N ASP A 297 -17.09 19.80 16.77
CA ASP A 297 -17.43 19.52 15.38
C ASP A 297 -18.12 20.73 14.69
N ARG A 298 -18.57 20.58 13.43
CA ARG A 298 -19.29 21.67 12.71
C ARG A 298 -20.68 21.98 13.28
N SER A 299 -21.28 21.10 14.07
CA SER A 299 -22.58 21.32 14.72
C SER A 299 -22.45 22.06 16.06
N GLY A 300 -21.24 22.17 16.61
CA GLY A 300 -21.00 22.64 17.97
C GLY A 300 -21.00 21.52 19.02
N THR A 301 -21.05 20.26 18.59
CA THR A 301 -20.96 19.09 19.49
C THR A 301 -19.50 18.94 19.93
N GLN A 302 -19.25 19.10 21.23
CA GLN A 302 -17.92 18.90 21.82
C GLN A 302 -17.74 17.45 22.29
N THR A 303 -16.57 16.88 21.98
CA THR A 303 -16.09 15.58 22.46
C THR A 303 -14.71 15.74 23.09
N GLY A 304 -14.29 14.79 23.94
CA GLY A 304 -12.98 14.82 24.55
C GLY A 304 -12.47 13.43 24.90
N THR A 305 -11.14 13.25 24.87
CA THR A 305 -10.45 12.02 25.25
C THR A 305 -9.07 12.35 25.82
N SER A 306 -8.43 11.40 26.50
CA SER A 306 -7.08 11.58 27.03
C SER A 306 -6.28 10.28 27.03
N ILE A 307 -4.97 10.39 26.87
CA ILE A 307 -4.03 9.26 26.89
C ILE A 307 -2.79 9.61 27.73
N VAL A 308 -2.20 8.62 28.39
CA VAL A 308 -0.88 8.73 29.01
C VAL A 308 0.11 8.00 28.11
N ASN A 309 1.25 8.63 27.82
CA ASN A 309 2.25 8.13 26.88
C ASN A 309 1.70 7.85 25.48
N PRO A 310 1.32 8.88 24.70
CA PRO A 310 0.94 8.71 23.31
C PRO A 310 2.14 8.22 22.47
N GLU A 311 2.10 6.96 22.10
CA GLU A 311 3.05 6.36 21.16
C GLU A 311 2.51 6.43 19.73
N TYR A 312 3.34 6.10 18.74
CA TYR A 312 2.91 5.90 17.36
C TYR A 312 1.74 4.91 17.29
N PHE A 313 0.81 5.05 16.34
CA PHE A 313 -0.24 4.04 16.13
C PHE A 313 0.33 2.90 15.27
N TYR A 314 0.78 1.83 15.92
CA TYR A 314 1.39 0.69 15.23
C TYR A 314 0.33 -0.16 14.51
N VAL A 315 0.74 -0.91 13.47
CA VAL A 315 -0.20 -1.76 12.72
C VAL A 315 -0.71 -2.93 13.57
N HIS A 316 0.01 -3.30 14.64
CA HIS A 316 -0.46 -4.29 15.60
C HIS A 316 -1.51 -3.75 16.60
N ASP A 317 -1.68 -2.43 16.72
CA ASP A 317 -2.70 -1.76 17.56
C ASP A 317 -4.11 -1.80 16.95
N ILE A 318 -4.28 -2.30 15.72
CA ILE A 318 -5.58 -2.30 15.03
C ILE A 318 -6.54 -3.27 15.72
N ASP A 319 -7.57 -2.72 16.38
CA ASP A 319 -8.62 -3.47 17.09
C ASP A 319 -9.14 -4.68 16.30
N GLY A 320 -9.07 -5.86 16.92
CA GLY A 320 -9.62 -7.10 16.38
C GLY A 320 -8.77 -7.80 15.32
N VAL A 321 -7.64 -7.22 14.90
CA VAL A 321 -6.64 -7.90 14.06
C VAL A 321 -5.87 -8.91 14.91
N ARG A 322 -5.73 -10.14 14.42
CA ARG A 322 -4.89 -11.14 15.08
C ARG A 322 -3.39 -10.89 14.85
N SER A 323 -2.85 -9.99 15.67
CA SER A 323 -1.42 -9.60 15.70
C SER A 323 -0.56 -10.60 16.49
N VAL A 324 0.67 -10.86 16.03
CA VAL A 324 1.67 -11.73 16.69
C VAL A 324 3.08 -11.18 16.42
N ASP A 325 3.93 -11.18 17.44
CA ASP A 325 5.35 -10.82 17.32
C ASP A 325 6.18 -11.96 16.69
N LEU A 326 7.12 -11.57 15.81
CA LEU A 326 7.94 -12.52 15.06
C LEU A 326 8.98 -13.21 15.96
N SER A 327 9.47 -12.55 17.00
CA SER A 327 10.38 -13.13 17.98
C SER A 327 9.78 -14.32 18.74
N SER A 328 8.53 -14.27 19.21
CA SER A 328 7.83 -15.44 19.78
C SER A 328 7.67 -16.61 18.82
N ILE A 329 7.57 -16.35 17.51
CA ILE A 329 7.55 -17.39 16.46
C ILE A 329 8.95 -18.00 16.28
N ARG A 330 10.01 -17.18 16.32
CA ARG A 330 11.40 -17.63 16.25
C ARG A 330 11.75 -18.54 17.43
N ASP A 331 11.33 -18.18 18.64
CA ASP A 331 11.52 -19.01 19.85
C ASP A 331 10.66 -20.29 19.83
N ALA A 332 9.43 -20.22 19.33
CA ALA A 332 8.63 -21.42 19.11
C ALA A 332 9.29 -22.38 18.10
N LEU A 333 9.89 -21.87 17.03
CA LEU A 333 10.57 -22.67 16.01
C LEU A 333 11.98 -23.12 16.41
N SER A 334 12.63 -22.46 17.37
CA SER A 334 13.92 -22.90 17.93
C SER A 334 13.71 -24.10 18.87
N SER A 335 12.65 -24.09 19.68
CA SER A 335 12.32 -25.14 20.66
C SER A 335 11.78 -26.47 20.08
N ILE A 336 11.53 -26.55 18.78
CA ILE A 336 11.03 -27.77 18.10
C ILE A 336 12.17 -28.42 17.29
N ASP A 337 12.54 -29.68 17.57
CA ASP A 337 13.53 -30.39 16.76
C ASP A 337 13.01 -30.82 15.36
N GLY A 338 13.95 -31.02 14.43
CA GLY A 338 13.69 -31.52 13.07
C GLY A 338 13.97 -30.50 11.96
N ASP A 339 13.60 -30.86 10.72
CA ASP A 339 13.75 -30.01 9.54
C ASP A 339 12.72 -28.87 9.50
N PRO A 340 12.85 -27.88 8.59
CA PRO A 340 11.93 -26.75 8.50
C PRO A 340 10.46 -27.12 8.24
N ALA A 341 10.19 -28.21 7.52
CA ALA A 341 8.83 -28.67 7.26
C ALA A 341 8.24 -29.35 8.51
N HIS A 342 9.05 -30.14 9.24
CA HIS A 342 8.66 -30.71 10.52
C HIS A 342 8.33 -29.60 11.54
N LYS A 343 9.24 -28.62 11.71
CA LYS A 343 9.05 -27.45 12.57
C LYS A 343 7.77 -26.69 12.22
N ALA A 344 7.52 -26.41 10.93
CA ALA A 344 6.30 -25.73 10.49
C ALA A 344 5.02 -26.55 10.74
N SER A 345 5.07 -27.89 10.62
CA SER A 345 3.92 -28.75 10.94
C SER A 345 3.57 -28.78 12.43
N ARG A 346 4.60 -28.68 13.28
CA ARG A 346 4.52 -28.78 14.75
C ARG A 346 4.29 -27.46 15.47
N ILE A 347 4.38 -26.32 14.78
CA ILE A 347 4.20 -25.01 15.42
C ILE A 347 2.79 -24.93 16.07
N PRO A 348 2.66 -24.42 17.32
CA PRO A 348 1.36 -24.28 17.97
C PRO A 348 0.36 -23.43 17.19
N ASP A 349 -0.93 -23.77 17.23
CA ASP A 349 -1.98 -23.12 16.42
C ASP A 349 -2.21 -21.63 16.77
N ARG A 350 -1.73 -21.17 17.94
CA ARG A 350 -1.66 -19.74 18.27
C ARG A 350 -0.80 -18.95 17.26
N PHE A 351 0.10 -19.62 16.55
CA PHE A 351 0.98 -19.09 15.50
C PHE A 351 0.55 -19.45 14.07
N LYS A 352 -0.71 -19.87 13.84
CA LYS A 352 -1.27 -20.15 12.50
C LYS A 352 -2.53 -19.32 12.27
N ASN A 353 -2.81 -18.93 11.03
CA ASN A 353 -3.88 -17.99 10.66
C ASN A 353 -3.70 -16.63 11.37
N ILE A 354 -2.48 -16.10 11.33
CA ILE A 354 -2.11 -14.77 11.84
C ILE A 354 -2.54 -13.69 10.84
N GLU A 355 -3.00 -12.54 11.31
CA GLU A 355 -3.44 -11.43 10.44
C GLU A 355 -2.45 -10.28 10.37
N CYS A 356 -1.66 -10.05 11.43
CA CYS A 356 -0.49 -9.19 11.39
C CYS A 356 0.71 -9.87 12.06
N LEU A 357 1.83 -9.97 11.35
CA LEU A 357 3.15 -10.24 11.93
C LEU A 357 3.85 -8.93 12.19
N TRP A 358 4.52 -8.78 13.33
CA TRP A 358 5.30 -7.57 13.62
C TRP A 358 6.59 -7.88 14.39
N ASP A 359 7.55 -6.95 14.38
CA ASP A 359 8.69 -6.99 15.31
C ASP A 359 9.35 -5.60 15.40
N PHE A 360 10.31 -5.47 16.32
CA PHE A 360 11.22 -4.33 16.42
C PHE A 360 12.68 -4.78 16.24
N TRP A 361 13.50 -3.94 15.62
CA TRP A 361 14.94 -4.12 15.50
C TRP A 361 15.67 -2.88 16.04
N ASP A 362 16.59 -3.07 16.99
CA ASP A 362 17.62 -2.10 17.34
C ASP A 362 18.83 -2.21 16.39
N ALA A 363 19.78 -1.27 16.49
CA ALA A 363 20.97 -1.29 15.63
C ALA A 363 21.75 -2.61 15.69
N LYS A 364 21.80 -3.30 16.84
CA LYS A 364 22.54 -4.56 17.02
C LYS A 364 21.82 -5.74 16.37
N THR A 365 20.54 -5.90 16.66
CA THR A 365 19.70 -6.95 16.09
C THR A 365 19.60 -6.80 14.57
N LEU A 366 19.43 -5.57 14.07
CA LEU A 366 19.44 -5.24 12.65
C LEU A 366 20.75 -5.66 11.95
N LEU A 367 21.91 -5.40 12.56
CA LEU A 367 23.22 -5.83 12.02
C LEU A 367 23.44 -7.35 12.08
N SER A 368 22.74 -8.06 12.97
CA SER A 368 22.81 -9.53 13.11
C SER A 368 21.79 -10.30 12.26
N GLU A 369 20.80 -9.62 11.70
CA GLU A 369 19.64 -10.22 11.03
C GLU A 369 20.01 -10.83 9.65
N LYS A 370 19.44 -12.00 9.33
CA LYS A 370 19.84 -12.77 8.14
C LYS A 370 19.33 -12.10 6.86
N GLY A 371 20.26 -11.64 6.02
CA GLY A 371 20.01 -10.83 4.83
C GLY A 371 20.48 -9.38 4.97
N LEU A 372 20.64 -8.89 6.20
CA LEU A 372 21.23 -7.59 6.55
C LEU A 372 22.76 -7.68 6.76
N ASP A 373 23.30 -8.88 6.98
CA ASP A 373 24.73 -9.21 6.96
C ASP A 373 25.50 -8.61 5.77
N LYS A 374 24.81 -8.52 4.62
CA LYS A 374 25.33 -8.05 3.32
C LYS A 374 25.38 -6.54 3.12
N LEU A 375 24.98 -5.73 4.10
CA LEU A 375 25.21 -4.28 4.05
C LEU A 375 26.71 -3.98 3.96
N ASN A 376 27.08 -2.91 3.26
CA ASN A 376 28.47 -2.47 3.19
C ASN A 376 28.91 -1.76 4.49
N ASP A 377 30.22 -1.54 4.67
CA ASP A 377 30.75 -1.03 5.94
C ASP A 377 30.35 0.43 6.23
N GLU A 378 30.05 1.22 5.20
CA GLU A 378 29.54 2.60 5.31
C GLU A 378 28.07 2.60 5.78
N GLN A 379 27.24 1.72 5.24
CA GLN A 379 25.86 1.49 5.70
C GLN A 379 25.82 1.00 7.15
N LYS A 380 26.77 0.13 7.54
CA LYS A 380 26.91 -0.36 8.92
C LYS A 380 27.32 0.78 9.87
N ALA A 381 28.29 1.60 9.48
CA ALA A 381 28.68 2.80 10.23
C ALA A 381 27.50 3.79 10.40
N LEU A 382 26.67 3.98 9.37
CA LEU A 382 25.46 4.81 9.46
C LEU A 382 24.40 4.24 10.42
N ILE A 383 24.22 2.91 10.48
CA ILE A 383 23.33 2.25 11.46
C ILE A 383 23.78 2.52 12.89
N GLU A 384 25.09 2.41 13.16
CA GLU A 384 25.65 2.67 14.49
C GLU A 384 25.61 4.17 14.84
N GLN A 385 26.06 5.04 13.92
CA GLN A 385 26.11 6.50 14.09
C GLN A 385 24.73 7.10 14.42
N HIS A 386 23.68 6.66 13.73
CA HIS A 386 22.32 7.15 13.91
C HIS A 386 21.47 6.27 14.83
N CYS A 387 22.06 5.28 15.51
CA CYS A 387 21.36 4.34 16.40
C CYS A 387 20.06 3.81 15.77
N ILE A 388 20.14 3.36 14.50
CA ILE A 388 18.94 3.11 13.69
C ILE A 388 18.06 2.04 14.36
N THR A 389 16.79 2.38 14.51
CA THR A 389 15.74 1.52 15.07
C THR A 389 14.64 1.34 14.04
N VAL A 390 14.05 0.16 13.98
CA VAL A 390 13.07 -0.20 12.95
C VAL A 390 11.87 -0.88 13.59
N TYR A 391 10.66 -0.40 13.27
CA TYR A 391 9.43 -1.17 13.46
C TYR A 391 9.02 -1.77 12.11
N GLY A 392 8.56 -3.03 12.12
CA GLY A 392 7.91 -3.63 10.97
C GLY A 392 6.58 -4.26 11.36
N GLY A 393 5.52 -3.95 10.60
CA GLY A 393 4.24 -4.67 10.63
C GLY A 393 3.89 -5.19 9.24
N PHE A 394 3.46 -6.44 9.13
CA PHE A 394 3.15 -7.12 7.87
C PHE A 394 1.77 -7.78 7.96
N VAL A 395 0.80 -7.28 7.20
CA VAL A 395 -0.58 -7.79 7.21
C VAL A 395 -0.81 -8.90 6.20
N SER A 396 -1.68 -9.87 6.52
CA SER A 396 -2.08 -10.94 5.62
C SER A 396 -2.77 -10.44 4.35
N THR A 397 -3.60 -9.40 4.47
CA THR A 397 -4.38 -8.81 3.38
C THR A 397 -4.49 -7.29 3.52
N LEU A 398 -4.65 -6.58 2.40
CA LEU A 398 -4.80 -5.12 2.38
C LEU A 398 -6.14 -4.65 2.99
N ASP A 399 -7.13 -5.55 3.05
CA ASP A 399 -8.44 -5.27 3.65
C ASP A 399 -8.35 -4.92 5.15
N ILE A 400 -7.25 -5.26 5.84
CA ILE A 400 -6.99 -4.84 7.23
C ILE A 400 -6.78 -3.32 7.31
N PHE A 401 -5.97 -2.74 6.42
CA PHE A 401 -5.80 -1.29 6.33
C PHE A 401 -7.10 -0.61 5.87
N ASP A 402 -7.80 -1.19 4.90
CA ASP A 402 -9.03 -0.58 4.39
C ASP A 402 -10.18 -0.67 5.41
N ALA A 403 -10.26 -1.75 6.20
CA ALA A 403 -11.18 -1.85 7.33
C ALA A 403 -10.83 -0.83 8.44
N PHE A 404 -9.56 -0.63 8.76
CA PHE A 404 -9.13 0.41 9.70
C PHE A 404 -9.54 1.81 9.24
N ASN A 405 -9.22 2.20 8.00
CA ASN A 405 -9.57 3.53 7.49
C ASN A 405 -11.09 3.73 7.38
N ARG A 406 -11.87 2.68 7.05
CA ARG A 406 -13.34 2.70 7.12
C ARG A 406 -13.85 2.88 8.57
N LYS A 407 -13.33 2.10 9.53
CA LYS A 407 -13.69 2.19 10.97
C LYS A 407 -13.37 3.58 11.54
N LEU A 408 -12.26 4.19 11.12
CA LEU A 408 -11.86 5.53 11.53
C LEU A 408 -12.88 6.61 11.10
N GLY A 409 -13.74 6.35 10.11
CA GLY A 409 -14.90 7.21 9.79
C GLY A 409 -14.53 8.62 9.30
N VAL A 410 -13.36 8.74 8.64
CA VAL A 410 -12.79 9.98 8.12
C VAL A 410 -12.95 10.06 6.59
N ASN A 411 -12.45 11.12 5.95
CA ASN A 411 -12.60 11.34 4.51
C ASN A 411 -11.91 10.22 3.69
N GLU A 412 -12.70 9.33 3.10
CA GLU A 412 -12.28 8.09 2.39
C GLU A 412 -11.22 8.30 1.29
N ARG A 413 -11.06 9.53 0.79
CA ARG A 413 -10.01 9.89 -0.17
C ARG A 413 -8.60 9.78 0.42
N PHE A 414 -8.47 9.74 1.74
CA PHE A 414 -7.19 9.63 2.45
C PHE A 414 -7.08 8.29 3.16
N LYS A 415 -6.09 7.49 2.76
CA LYS A 415 -5.65 6.32 3.52
C LYS A 415 -4.49 6.75 4.42
N TYR A 416 -4.78 6.95 5.70
CA TYR A 416 -3.88 7.52 6.69
C TYR A 416 -2.91 6.46 7.24
N LEU A 417 -3.41 5.29 7.65
CA LEU A 417 -2.58 4.12 7.92
C LEU A 417 -2.64 3.18 6.71
N ARG A 418 -1.48 2.81 6.17
CA ARG A 418 -1.31 1.94 4.99
C ARG A 418 0.10 1.37 4.94
N GLY A 419 0.31 0.30 4.15
CA GLY A 419 1.66 -0.19 3.85
C GLY A 419 2.51 0.81 3.07
N GLY A 420 3.83 0.72 3.26
CA GLY A 420 4.85 1.66 2.79
C GLY A 420 6.00 1.78 3.80
N LEU A 421 6.99 2.61 3.47
CA LEU A 421 8.12 2.97 4.32
C LEU A 421 7.90 4.37 4.90
N GLN A 422 7.68 4.46 6.20
CA GLN A 422 7.67 5.70 6.96
C GLN A 422 9.09 6.00 7.46
N LEU A 423 9.60 7.21 7.19
CA LEU A 423 10.85 7.68 7.82
C LEU A 423 10.53 8.44 9.11
N ALA A 424 11.42 8.37 10.08
CA ALA A 424 11.27 9.05 11.36
C ALA A 424 12.63 9.58 11.89
N THR A 425 12.60 10.66 12.66
CA THR A 425 13.78 11.17 13.38
C THR A 425 13.36 11.65 14.76
N ASP A 426 14.20 11.40 15.76
CA ASP A 426 14.07 11.97 17.11
C ASP A 426 12.67 11.73 17.71
N SER A 427 12.23 10.47 17.60
CA SER A 427 10.91 9.93 17.98
C SER A 427 9.70 10.43 17.19
N MET A 428 9.88 11.15 16.08
CA MET A 428 8.79 11.74 15.28
C MET A 428 8.70 11.14 13.86
N PRO A 429 7.50 10.83 13.33
CA PRO A 429 7.32 10.52 11.91
C PRO A 429 7.59 11.76 11.03
N GLN A 430 8.15 11.54 9.83
CA GLN A 430 8.61 12.58 8.92
C GLN A 430 8.22 12.30 7.46
N GLY A 431 7.71 13.32 6.76
CA GLY A 431 7.35 13.24 5.34
C GLY A 431 6.10 12.38 5.07
N GLU A 432 5.95 11.93 3.81
CA GLU A 432 4.95 10.95 3.41
C GLU A 432 5.55 9.53 3.35
N LEU A 433 4.70 8.50 3.46
CA LEU A 433 5.13 7.11 3.27
C LEU A 433 5.69 6.89 1.86
N LEU A 434 6.94 6.45 1.79
CA LEU A 434 7.63 5.99 0.59
C LEU A 434 7.15 4.60 0.17
N VAL A 435 7.44 4.21 -1.07
CA VAL A 435 7.20 2.84 -1.57
C VAL A 435 8.39 1.96 -1.20
N ILE A 436 8.15 0.77 -0.66
CA ILE A 436 9.19 -0.22 -0.35
C ILE A 436 9.70 -0.84 -1.67
N PRO A 437 10.98 -0.69 -2.05
CA PRO A 437 11.46 -1.05 -3.39
C PRO A 437 11.79 -2.55 -3.50
N LEU A 438 10.77 -3.39 -3.37
CA LEU A 438 10.91 -4.85 -3.50
C LEU A 438 11.35 -5.26 -4.92
N LYS A 439 12.47 -5.98 -5.04
CA LYS A 439 12.94 -6.57 -6.31
C LYS A 439 12.27 -7.90 -6.65
N ARG A 440 11.60 -8.54 -5.67
CA ARG A 440 10.82 -9.79 -5.79
C ARG A 440 9.58 -9.70 -4.91
N TYR A 441 8.54 -10.48 -5.20
CA TYR A 441 7.29 -10.50 -4.41
C TYR A 441 6.60 -9.11 -4.32
N ILE A 442 6.69 -8.30 -5.39
CA ILE A 442 6.28 -6.89 -5.47
C ILE A 442 4.84 -6.62 -4.97
N GLY A 443 3.92 -7.58 -5.12
CA GLY A 443 2.55 -7.46 -4.59
C GLY A 443 2.50 -7.13 -3.09
N TYR A 444 3.41 -7.71 -2.30
CA TYR A 444 3.47 -7.54 -0.84
C TYR A 444 4.06 -6.20 -0.38
N GLN A 445 4.52 -5.33 -1.28
CA GLN A 445 5.04 -3.99 -0.93
C GLN A 445 4.00 -3.11 -0.20
N ARG A 446 2.70 -3.45 -0.30
CA ARG A 446 1.58 -2.77 0.37
C ARG A 446 1.11 -3.50 1.63
N ASN A 447 1.57 -4.73 1.87
CA ASN A 447 1.27 -5.51 3.08
C ASN A 447 2.21 -5.13 4.22
N ALA A 448 3.45 -4.72 3.90
CA ALA A 448 4.41 -4.22 4.88
C ALA A 448 4.21 -2.72 5.15
N HIS A 449 4.13 -2.35 6.43
CA HIS A 449 4.33 -1.00 6.94
C HIS A 449 5.61 -1.01 7.78
N ILE A 450 6.65 -0.34 7.30
CA ILE A 450 7.96 -0.30 7.96
C ILE A 450 8.21 1.15 8.41
N VAL A 451 8.58 1.35 9.67
CA VAL A 451 9.04 2.64 10.19
C VAL A 451 10.54 2.54 10.44
N VAL A 452 11.35 3.34 9.74
CA VAL A 452 12.80 3.44 10.00
C VAL A 452 13.08 4.76 10.71
N HIS A 453 13.61 4.66 11.93
CA HIS A 453 13.86 5.77 12.84
C HIS A 453 15.35 6.03 13.01
N PHE A 454 15.75 7.29 12.80
CA PHE A 454 17.11 7.79 12.98
C PHE A 454 17.23 8.68 14.21
N LYS A 455 18.29 8.52 15.00
CA LYS A 455 18.72 9.48 16.02
C LYS A 455 19.53 10.59 15.34
N ASP A 456 19.21 11.86 15.61
CA ASP A 456 19.87 13.03 15.02
C ASP A 456 19.91 13.02 13.46
N GLY A 457 18.92 12.41 12.79
CA GLY A 457 18.86 12.22 11.33
C GLY A 457 18.73 13.51 10.50
N ASN A 458 18.44 14.64 11.15
CA ASN A 458 18.63 16.00 10.64
C ASN A 458 17.99 16.35 9.26
N PRO A 459 16.72 16.00 8.96
CA PRO A 459 16.07 16.30 7.69
C PRO A 459 16.03 17.80 7.34
N ASP A 460 15.96 18.12 6.04
CA ASP A 460 16.11 19.48 5.50
C ASP A 460 15.08 20.50 6.03
N LEU A 461 15.47 21.77 6.08
CA LEU A 461 14.79 22.90 6.74
C LEU A 461 13.32 23.05 6.30
N GLY A 462 12.43 22.56 7.18
CA GLY A 462 10.98 22.49 6.96
C GLY A 462 10.52 21.46 5.93
N ARG A 463 11.42 20.87 5.12
CA ARG A 463 11.07 20.02 3.97
C ARG A 463 10.83 18.56 4.32
N LYS A 464 11.22 18.12 5.52
CA LYS A 464 11.06 16.73 6.00
C LYS A 464 11.75 15.67 5.11
N VAL A 465 12.71 16.08 4.28
CA VAL A 465 13.50 15.20 3.40
C VAL A 465 14.83 14.86 4.08
N PHE A 466 15.15 13.58 4.15
CA PHE A 466 16.44 13.08 4.66
C PHE A 466 17.53 13.16 3.61
N GLN A 467 18.79 13.07 4.05
CA GLN A 467 19.96 12.96 3.18
C GLN A 467 19.82 11.71 2.29
N PRO A 468 20.23 11.75 0.99
CA PRO A 468 20.02 10.65 0.05
C PRO A 468 20.53 9.28 0.55
N GLU A 469 21.63 9.29 1.30
CA GLU A 469 22.33 8.13 1.84
C GLU A 469 21.50 7.46 2.94
N LEU A 470 20.96 8.25 3.88
CA LEU A 470 20.04 7.77 4.92
C LEU A 470 18.74 7.24 4.30
N ARG A 471 18.21 7.93 3.27
CA ARG A 471 17.02 7.48 2.56
C ARG A 471 17.25 6.13 1.84
N ALA A 472 18.35 5.98 1.10
CA ALA A 472 18.68 4.75 0.40
C ALA A 472 18.92 3.59 1.38
N LEU A 473 19.53 3.85 2.53
CA LEU A 473 19.70 2.89 3.62
C LEU A 473 18.35 2.43 4.20
N ALA A 474 17.41 3.35 4.46
CA ALA A 474 16.07 2.99 4.91
C ALA A 474 15.28 2.19 3.86
N GLU A 475 15.41 2.55 2.58
CA GLU A 475 14.80 1.83 1.45
C GLU A 475 15.34 0.39 1.32
N GLU A 476 16.65 0.18 1.50
CA GLU A 476 17.26 -1.17 1.51
C GLU A 476 16.91 -1.96 2.79
N ILE A 477 16.87 -1.32 3.97
CA ILE A 477 16.40 -1.93 5.22
C ILE A 477 14.95 -2.42 5.06
N ALA A 478 14.06 -1.58 4.53
CA ALA A 478 12.66 -1.92 4.34
C ALA A 478 12.45 -3.07 3.35
N GLU A 479 13.24 -3.15 2.26
CA GLU A 479 13.23 -4.33 1.38
C GLU A 479 13.61 -5.60 2.16
N LYS A 480 14.68 -5.58 2.95
CA LYS A 480 15.16 -6.77 3.67
C LYS A 480 14.18 -7.22 4.76
N ILE A 481 13.71 -6.31 5.61
CA ILE A 481 12.73 -6.62 6.67
C ILE A 481 11.42 -7.16 6.09
N THR A 482 10.95 -6.58 4.98
CA THR A 482 9.77 -7.12 4.27
C THR A 482 10.01 -8.53 3.73
N ASN A 483 11.20 -8.81 3.18
CA ASN A 483 11.57 -10.16 2.76
C ASN A 483 11.67 -11.15 3.94
N VAL A 484 12.08 -10.72 5.15
CA VAL A 484 12.04 -11.55 6.36
C VAL A 484 10.60 -12.00 6.64
N PHE A 485 9.63 -11.08 6.73
CA PHE A 485 8.22 -11.43 6.94
C PHE A 485 7.66 -12.37 5.85
N ILE A 486 8.04 -12.18 4.59
CA ILE A 486 7.60 -13.03 3.46
C ILE A 486 8.06 -14.49 3.61
N THR A 487 9.09 -14.80 4.41
CA THR A 487 9.46 -16.19 4.72
C THR A 487 8.45 -16.90 5.65
N TYR A 488 7.73 -16.14 6.49
CA TYR A 488 6.73 -16.65 7.44
C TYR A 488 5.30 -16.63 6.89
N ARG A 489 5.10 -16.25 5.61
CA ARG A 489 3.76 -16.10 5.00
C ARG A 489 2.85 -17.32 5.10
N ASN A 490 3.42 -18.53 5.25
CA ASN A 490 2.66 -19.77 5.42
C ASN A 490 1.96 -19.87 6.80
N LEU A 491 2.29 -18.98 7.75
CA LEU A 491 1.65 -18.86 9.06
C LEU A 491 0.53 -17.80 9.08
N LEU A 492 0.53 -16.90 8.10
CA LEU A 492 -0.52 -15.91 7.92
C LEU A 492 -1.83 -16.60 7.51
N LYS A 493 -2.95 -15.95 7.83
CA LYS A 493 -4.24 -16.21 7.21
C LYS A 493 -4.07 -16.06 5.69
N PRO A 494 -4.47 -17.04 4.86
CA PRO A 494 -4.36 -16.90 3.41
C PRO A 494 -5.17 -15.70 2.93
N ASP A 495 -4.68 -15.01 1.90
CA ASP A 495 -5.33 -13.84 1.29
C ASP A 495 -6.59 -14.26 0.50
N SER A 496 -7.60 -14.60 1.28
CA SER A 496 -8.93 -14.95 0.85
C SER A 496 -9.68 -13.65 0.57
N GLY A 497 -9.59 -13.18 -0.68
CA GLY A 497 -10.44 -12.09 -1.20
C GLY A 497 -11.94 -12.39 -1.10
N ALA A 498 -12.30 -13.65 -0.81
CA ALA A 498 -13.55 -13.99 -0.15
C ALA A 498 -13.40 -13.83 1.38
N ILE A 499 -13.95 -12.75 1.92
CA ILE A 499 -14.29 -12.59 3.35
C ILE A 499 -14.90 -13.91 3.86
N PRO A 500 -14.62 -14.41 5.09
CA PRO A 500 -15.31 -15.57 5.64
C PRO A 500 -16.83 -15.27 5.77
N THR A 501 -17.62 -15.71 4.79
CA THR A 501 -18.96 -15.17 4.56
C THR A 501 -20.03 -16.25 4.44
N LEU A 502 -21.21 -15.91 4.95
CA LEU A 502 -22.48 -16.64 4.75
C LEU A 502 -23.14 -16.28 3.40
N LEU A 503 -22.39 -15.69 2.46
CA LEU A 503 -22.88 -15.17 1.18
C LEU A 503 -22.54 -16.09 -0.01
N PRO A 504 -21.31 -16.60 -0.19
CA PRO A 504 -20.97 -17.59 -1.21
C PRO A 504 -21.87 -18.82 -1.17
N ASP A 505 -22.27 -19.30 0.02
CA ASP A 505 -23.22 -20.42 0.14
C ASP A 505 -24.57 -20.12 -0.52
N LYS A 506 -25.06 -18.87 -0.46
CA LYS A 506 -26.33 -18.49 -1.09
C LYS A 506 -26.19 -18.44 -2.61
N GLU A 507 -25.12 -17.85 -3.13
CA GLU A 507 -24.89 -17.74 -4.58
C GLU A 507 -24.56 -19.12 -5.19
N LEU A 508 -23.74 -19.92 -4.51
CA LEU A 508 -23.45 -21.31 -4.88
C LEU A 508 -24.69 -22.20 -4.80
N HIS A 509 -25.58 -22.01 -3.81
CA HIS A 509 -26.85 -22.72 -3.74
C HIS A 509 -27.82 -22.26 -4.84
N VAL A 510 -27.86 -20.98 -5.18
CA VAL A 510 -28.67 -20.47 -6.31
C VAL A 510 -28.15 -21.03 -7.63
N TRP A 511 -26.83 -21.05 -7.86
CA TRP A 511 -26.22 -21.65 -9.04
C TRP A 511 -26.46 -23.17 -9.11
N LYS A 512 -26.24 -23.92 -8.01
CA LYS A 512 -26.56 -25.36 -7.94
C LYS A 512 -28.01 -25.63 -8.28
N ARG A 513 -28.95 -24.89 -7.66
CA ARG A 513 -30.38 -25.02 -7.97
C ARG A 513 -30.68 -24.64 -9.42
N ALA A 514 -30.03 -23.65 -10.00
CA ALA A 514 -30.21 -23.31 -11.42
C ALA A 514 -29.79 -24.47 -12.35
N GLN A 515 -28.72 -25.21 -12.01
CA GLN A 515 -28.33 -26.42 -12.76
C GLN A 515 -29.30 -27.60 -12.55
N GLU A 516 -29.82 -27.79 -11.33
CA GLU A 516 -30.89 -28.77 -11.05
C GLU A 516 -32.18 -28.44 -11.82
N ASP A 517 -32.61 -27.18 -11.75
CA ASP A 517 -33.74 -26.63 -12.50
C ASP A 517 -33.55 -26.75 -14.03
N TRP A 518 -32.33 -26.63 -14.54
CA TRP A 518 -32.02 -26.81 -15.96
C TRP A 518 -32.11 -28.28 -16.36
N ARG A 519 -31.48 -29.18 -15.59
CA ARG A 519 -31.58 -30.64 -15.78
C ARG A 519 -33.03 -31.11 -15.83
N ASP A 520 -33.87 -30.62 -14.92
CA ASP A 520 -35.26 -31.09 -14.80
C ASP A 520 -36.17 -30.52 -15.91
N LYS A 521 -35.77 -29.43 -16.58
CA LYS A 521 -36.48 -28.82 -17.73
C LYS A 521 -35.94 -29.32 -19.08
N HIS A 522 -34.65 -29.62 -19.16
CA HIS A 522 -33.94 -30.00 -20.38
C HIS A 522 -33.04 -31.24 -20.15
N PRO A 523 -33.61 -32.41 -19.78
CA PRO A 523 -32.84 -33.64 -19.55
C PRO A 523 -32.28 -34.20 -20.86
N LEU A 524 -31.04 -34.72 -20.83
CA LEU A 524 -30.39 -35.31 -22.01
C LEU A 524 -30.86 -36.76 -22.24
N ASN A 525 -32.10 -36.92 -22.69
CA ASN A 525 -32.76 -38.21 -22.83
C ASN A 525 -32.35 -38.95 -24.12
N LEU A 526 -31.19 -39.63 -24.08
CA LEU A 526 -30.79 -40.61 -25.09
C LEU A 526 -31.63 -41.91 -25.00
N THR A 527 -32.82 -41.90 -25.60
CA THR A 527 -33.70 -43.09 -25.66
C THR A 527 -33.26 -44.03 -26.78
N GLY A 528 -32.62 -45.15 -26.44
CA GLY A 528 -32.22 -46.18 -27.41
C GLY A 528 -31.43 -47.34 -26.79
N THR A 529 -30.91 -48.22 -27.64
CA THR A 529 -30.05 -49.37 -27.24
C THR A 529 -28.57 -49.00 -27.11
N TRP A 530 -28.27 -47.75 -26.78
CA TRP A 530 -26.93 -47.18 -26.79
C TRP A 530 -26.38 -47.01 -25.36
N PRO A 531 -25.05 -46.91 -25.17
CA PRO A 531 -24.47 -46.60 -23.86
C PRO A 531 -24.99 -45.26 -23.32
N THR A 532 -25.35 -45.23 -22.04
CA THR A 532 -25.81 -44.02 -21.35
C THR A 532 -24.69 -42.98 -21.24
N THR A 533 -24.97 -41.73 -21.62
CA THR A 533 -24.07 -40.59 -21.37
C THR A 533 -23.97 -40.28 -19.89
N SER A 534 -22.84 -39.69 -19.49
CA SER A 534 -22.62 -39.11 -18.16
C SER A 534 -23.20 -37.70 -18.06
N TYR A 535 -23.37 -37.02 -19.20
CA TYR A 535 -24.19 -35.81 -19.32
C TYR A 535 -25.67 -36.17 -19.13
N ILE A 536 -26.32 -35.47 -18.20
CA ILE A 536 -27.71 -35.68 -17.76
C ILE A 536 -28.65 -34.55 -18.20
N SER A 537 -28.13 -33.44 -18.70
CA SER A 537 -28.85 -32.26 -19.15
C SER A 537 -28.33 -31.78 -20.50
N ALA A 538 -29.16 -31.11 -21.28
CA ALA A 538 -28.76 -30.48 -22.53
C ALA A 538 -27.60 -29.47 -22.28
N PRO A 539 -26.59 -29.42 -23.17
CA PRO A 539 -25.56 -28.38 -23.18
C PRO A 539 -26.10 -26.96 -23.02
N GLN A 540 -25.36 -26.13 -22.27
CA GLN A 540 -25.60 -24.69 -22.16
C GLN A 540 -24.44 -23.89 -22.76
N GLU A 541 -23.23 -24.43 -22.71
CA GLU A 541 -22.01 -23.76 -23.19
C GLU A 541 -21.19 -24.66 -24.13
N GLU A 542 -20.17 -24.07 -24.76
CA GLU A 542 -19.27 -24.72 -25.72
C GLU A 542 -18.48 -25.89 -25.10
N GLN A 543 -18.16 -25.81 -23.81
CA GLN A 543 -17.46 -26.88 -23.08
C GLN A 543 -18.33 -28.15 -22.92
N ASP A 544 -19.65 -28.00 -22.81
CA ASP A 544 -20.57 -29.13 -22.78
C ASP A 544 -20.64 -29.84 -24.14
N VAL A 545 -20.58 -29.06 -25.24
CA VAL A 545 -20.52 -29.61 -26.62
C VAL A 545 -19.26 -30.43 -26.83
N ILE A 546 -18.10 -29.92 -26.40
CA ILE A 546 -16.82 -30.63 -26.46
C ILE A 546 -16.89 -31.94 -25.68
N ALA A 547 -17.30 -31.89 -24.42
CA ALA A 547 -17.34 -33.05 -23.54
C ALA A 547 -18.35 -34.11 -24.00
N LEU A 548 -19.52 -33.69 -24.47
CA LEU A 548 -20.54 -34.59 -25.03
C LEU A 548 -20.07 -35.25 -26.33
N TYR A 549 -19.47 -34.51 -27.26
CA TYR A 549 -18.95 -35.06 -28.52
C TYR A 549 -17.86 -36.11 -28.28
N HIS A 550 -16.90 -35.82 -27.39
CA HIS A 550 -15.89 -36.80 -26.99
C HIS A 550 -16.50 -38.04 -26.30
N GLN A 551 -17.62 -37.90 -25.56
CA GLN A 551 -18.34 -39.04 -25.02
C GLN A 551 -19.06 -39.86 -26.10
N LEU A 552 -19.63 -39.25 -27.14
CA LEU A 552 -20.24 -39.98 -28.27
C LEU A 552 -19.20 -40.76 -29.08
N ILE A 553 -18.00 -40.22 -29.23
CA ILE A 553 -16.84 -40.93 -29.81
C ILE A 553 -16.44 -42.11 -28.92
N GLY A 554 -16.29 -41.88 -27.61
CA GLY A 554 -15.97 -42.94 -26.63
C GLY A 554 -17.04 -44.05 -26.53
N ALA A 555 -18.30 -43.73 -26.86
CA ALA A 555 -19.40 -44.69 -26.94
C ALA A 555 -19.49 -45.44 -28.30
N GLY A 556 -18.63 -45.13 -29.27
CA GLY A 556 -18.65 -45.74 -30.61
C GLY A 556 -19.80 -45.28 -31.52
N LEU A 557 -20.54 -44.24 -31.11
CA LEU A 557 -21.61 -43.61 -31.90
C LEU A 557 -21.06 -42.75 -33.04
N ILE A 558 -19.84 -42.22 -32.86
CA ILE A 558 -19.05 -41.51 -33.87
C ILE A 558 -17.72 -42.27 -33.98
N ARG A 559 -17.28 -42.56 -35.21
CA ARG A 559 -16.19 -43.53 -35.47
C ARG A 559 -15.16 -43.00 -36.45
N GLY A 560 -13.95 -43.53 -36.35
CA GLY A 560 -12.86 -43.27 -37.31
C GLY A 560 -12.42 -41.81 -37.37
N ILE A 561 -12.33 -41.18 -36.21
CA ILE A 561 -11.71 -39.86 -36.00
C ILE A 561 -10.61 -40.01 -34.94
N ASN A 562 -9.38 -39.65 -35.30
CA ASN A 562 -8.25 -39.57 -34.37
C ASN A 562 -7.93 -38.09 -34.09
N PHE A 563 -7.45 -37.78 -32.88
CA PHE A 563 -7.10 -36.42 -32.47
C PHE A 563 -5.58 -36.29 -32.29
N TYR A 564 -4.98 -35.27 -32.91
CA TYR A 564 -3.62 -34.84 -32.61
C TYR A 564 -3.57 -34.04 -31.30
N GLY A 565 -4.66 -33.36 -30.96
CA GLY A 565 -4.86 -32.65 -29.71
C GLY A 565 -5.88 -31.52 -29.84
N SER A 566 -6.40 -31.09 -28.69
CA SER A 566 -7.31 -29.94 -28.55
C SER A 566 -6.60 -28.83 -27.78
N LYS A 567 -6.82 -27.56 -28.12
CA LYS A 567 -6.03 -26.42 -27.62
C LYS A 567 -6.91 -25.22 -27.28
N VAL A 568 -6.62 -24.58 -26.15
CA VAL A 568 -7.44 -23.48 -25.58
C VAL A 568 -6.97 -22.08 -26.02
N ASN A 569 -5.71 -21.92 -26.41
CA ASN A 569 -5.06 -20.62 -26.66
C ASN A 569 -4.52 -20.46 -28.10
N GLU A 570 -4.99 -21.26 -29.05
CA GLU A 570 -4.65 -21.14 -30.48
C GLU A 570 -5.87 -20.75 -31.32
N ARG A 571 -5.69 -20.46 -32.62
CA ARG A 571 -6.77 -19.96 -33.49
C ARG A 571 -7.88 -20.98 -33.75
N TYR A 572 -7.57 -22.28 -33.66
CA TYR A 572 -8.51 -23.37 -33.92
C TYR A 572 -8.46 -24.40 -32.79
N ASP A 573 -9.58 -25.05 -32.55
CA ASP A 573 -9.85 -25.70 -31.27
C ASP A 573 -9.26 -27.13 -31.21
N ALA A 574 -9.25 -27.86 -32.34
CA ALA A 574 -8.60 -29.16 -32.47
C ALA A 574 -8.03 -29.44 -33.87
N LEU A 575 -7.04 -30.34 -33.93
CA LEU A 575 -6.53 -30.92 -35.18
C LEU A 575 -6.78 -32.44 -35.15
N VAL A 576 -7.38 -32.97 -36.22
CA VAL A 576 -7.91 -34.34 -36.30
C VAL A 576 -7.59 -35.00 -37.64
N GLU A 577 -7.72 -36.31 -37.74
CA GLU A 577 -7.70 -37.06 -39.00
C GLU A 577 -8.88 -38.05 -39.03
N MET A 578 -9.33 -38.38 -40.23
CA MET A 578 -10.24 -39.50 -40.48
C MET A 578 -9.43 -40.78 -40.68
N ASN A 579 -9.88 -41.89 -40.09
CA ASN A 579 -9.22 -43.20 -40.17
C ASN A 579 -10.30 -44.30 -40.26
N TYR A 580 -10.40 -44.96 -41.41
CA TYR A 580 -11.37 -46.04 -41.64
C TYR A 580 -10.67 -47.30 -42.14
N SER A 581 -10.68 -48.37 -41.34
CA SER A 581 -9.95 -49.61 -41.65
C SER A 581 -10.67 -50.54 -42.62
N ASP A 582 -12.00 -50.56 -42.61
CA ASP A 582 -12.86 -51.49 -43.35
C ASP A 582 -14.21 -50.85 -43.74
N ASP A 583 -15.04 -51.60 -44.46
CA ASP A 583 -16.33 -51.16 -44.97
C ASP A 583 -17.47 -51.12 -43.92
N THR A 584 -17.24 -51.51 -42.66
CA THR A 584 -18.27 -51.51 -41.61
C THR A 584 -18.77 -50.11 -41.21
N VAL A 585 -18.09 -49.07 -41.71
CA VAL A 585 -18.49 -47.66 -41.58
C VAL A 585 -19.25 -47.11 -42.79
N GLN A 586 -19.46 -47.86 -43.87
CA GLN A 586 -20.21 -47.40 -45.05
C GLN A 586 -21.68 -47.11 -44.75
N TYR A 587 -22.29 -46.21 -45.53
CA TYR A 587 -23.69 -45.80 -45.40
C TYR A 587 -24.65 -46.91 -45.84
N HIS A 588 -25.47 -47.37 -44.91
CA HIS A 588 -26.57 -48.31 -45.15
C HIS A 588 -27.82 -47.81 -44.38
N PRO A 589 -28.92 -47.41 -45.05
CA PRO A 589 -30.08 -46.78 -44.39
C PRO A 589 -30.65 -47.54 -43.18
N ALA A 590 -30.64 -48.88 -43.25
CA ALA A 590 -31.09 -49.74 -42.16
C ALA A 590 -30.03 -49.89 -41.05
N SER A 591 -28.85 -50.43 -41.39
CA SER A 591 -27.83 -50.90 -40.44
C SER A 591 -26.77 -49.87 -40.05
N CYS A 592 -26.44 -48.91 -40.91
CA CYS A 592 -25.41 -47.90 -40.69
C CYS A 592 -25.83 -46.53 -41.27
N PRO A 593 -26.87 -45.88 -40.70
CA PRO A 593 -27.45 -44.65 -41.25
C PRO A 593 -26.54 -43.42 -41.09
N LEU A 594 -25.58 -43.48 -40.16
CA LEU A 594 -24.55 -42.46 -39.93
C LEU A 594 -23.26 -42.74 -40.72
N GLY A 595 -23.23 -43.83 -41.51
CA GLY A 595 -22.08 -44.23 -42.29
C GLY A 595 -21.71 -43.28 -43.42
N VAL A 596 -20.51 -43.50 -43.96
CA VAL A 596 -19.88 -42.68 -45.00
C VAL A 596 -20.14 -43.21 -46.41
N THR A 597 -19.91 -42.37 -47.41
CA THR A 597 -20.11 -42.70 -48.83
C THR A 597 -19.30 -43.93 -49.26
N SER A 598 -19.87 -44.77 -50.11
CA SER A 598 -19.20 -45.93 -50.73
C SER A 598 -18.18 -45.53 -51.82
N ALA A 599 -17.91 -44.24 -51.98
CA ALA A 599 -16.85 -43.70 -52.85
C ALA A 599 -15.51 -43.49 -52.11
N ILE A 600 -15.42 -43.88 -50.83
CA ILE A 600 -14.16 -43.97 -50.08
C ILE A 600 -13.58 -45.36 -50.30
N ASP A 601 -12.32 -45.44 -50.74
CA ASP A 601 -11.55 -46.68 -50.80
C ASP A 601 -11.00 -47.03 -49.41
N PHE A 602 -11.15 -48.28 -48.97
CA PHE A 602 -10.71 -48.74 -47.64
C PHE A 602 -9.42 -49.60 -47.75
N PRO A 603 -8.44 -49.44 -46.85
CA PRO A 603 -8.43 -48.52 -45.71
C PRO A 603 -8.13 -47.07 -46.11
N TYR A 604 -8.83 -46.13 -45.49
CA TYR A 604 -8.72 -44.69 -45.72
C TYR A 604 -8.07 -43.97 -44.54
N ASN A 605 -7.13 -43.06 -44.83
CA ASN A 605 -6.66 -42.04 -43.88
C ASN A 605 -6.70 -40.67 -44.57
N SER A 606 -7.20 -39.64 -43.89
CA SER A 606 -7.12 -38.26 -44.39
C SER A 606 -5.77 -37.61 -44.06
N GLU A 607 -5.48 -36.47 -44.70
CA GLU A 607 -4.55 -35.49 -44.13
C GLU A 607 -5.08 -34.93 -42.80
N PRO A 608 -4.25 -34.26 -41.97
CA PRO A 608 -4.71 -33.56 -40.78
C PRO A 608 -5.64 -32.39 -41.13
N LYS A 609 -6.77 -32.30 -40.42
CA LYS A 609 -7.90 -31.42 -40.67
C LYS A 609 -8.29 -30.63 -39.42
N ILE A 610 -8.81 -29.43 -39.62
CA ILE A 610 -9.16 -28.50 -38.53
C ILE A 610 -10.60 -28.72 -38.09
N LEU A 611 -10.76 -28.95 -36.78
CA LEU A 611 -12.06 -29.11 -36.12
C LEU A 611 -12.34 -27.95 -35.17
N GLU A 612 -13.56 -27.43 -35.28
CA GLU A 612 -14.09 -26.28 -34.56
C GLU A 612 -15.25 -26.71 -33.65
N TYR A 613 -15.32 -26.13 -32.45
CA TYR A 613 -16.43 -26.30 -31.52
C TYR A 613 -17.16 -24.98 -31.31
N LYS A 614 -18.50 -25.02 -31.27
CA LYS A 614 -19.35 -23.89 -30.81
C LYS A 614 -20.56 -24.38 -30.04
N PHE A 615 -21.13 -23.56 -29.16
CA PHE A 615 -22.50 -23.84 -28.69
C PHE A 615 -23.53 -23.69 -29.82
N ASP A 616 -23.43 -22.61 -30.61
CA ASP A 616 -24.35 -22.27 -31.69
C ASP A 616 -23.56 -22.01 -32.98
N LEU A 617 -23.95 -22.64 -34.10
CA LEU A 617 -23.30 -22.46 -35.40
C LEU A 617 -23.21 -20.99 -35.82
N ASP A 618 -24.21 -20.18 -35.46
CA ASP A 618 -24.25 -18.74 -35.79
C ASP A 618 -23.11 -17.95 -35.14
N ALA A 619 -22.46 -18.50 -34.10
CA ALA A 619 -21.26 -17.92 -33.49
C ALA A 619 -20.03 -18.02 -34.41
N LEU A 620 -19.88 -19.12 -35.15
CA LEU A 620 -18.74 -19.30 -36.05
C LEU A 620 -18.82 -18.36 -37.27
N PHE A 621 -20.02 -18.08 -37.78
CA PHE A 621 -20.20 -17.07 -38.83
C PHE A 621 -19.77 -15.67 -38.37
N ARG A 622 -19.99 -15.31 -37.10
CA ARG A 622 -19.49 -14.04 -36.54
C ARG A 622 -17.96 -14.03 -36.40
N ASP A 623 -17.34 -15.15 -36.04
CA ASP A 623 -15.88 -15.29 -36.02
C ASP A 623 -15.26 -15.20 -37.42
N PHE A 624 -15.99 -15.63 -38.47
CA PHE A 624 -15.59 -15.47 -39.88
C PHE A 624 -15.74 -14.01 -40.36
N ASP A 625 -16.87 -13.36 -40.09
CA ASP A 625 -17.10 -11.95 -40.46
C ASP A 625 -16.08 -11.01 -39.80
N ALA A 626 -15.77 -11.27 -38.52
CA ALA A 626 -14.75 -10.56 -37.76
C ALA A 626 -13.31 -10.92 -38.17
N SER A 627 -13.11 -11.84 -39.13
CA SER A 627 -11.79 -12.35 -39.57
C SER A 627 -10.91 -12.93 -38.45
N ILE A 628 -11.54 -13.44 -37.39
CA ILE A 628 -10.88 -14.13 -36.26
C ILE A 628 -10.45 -15.53 -36.70
N LYS A 629 -11.39 -16.25 -37.30
CA LYS A 629 -11.21 -17.56 -37.95
C LYS A 629 -11.55 -17.42 -39.45
N PHE A 630 -11.16 -18.39 -40.29
CA PHE A 630 -11.38 -18.31 -41.74
C PHE A 630 -12.00 -19.62 -42.26
N ALA A 631 -13.18 -19.54 -42.90
CA ALA A 631 -13.92 -20.72 -43.37
C ALA A 631 -13.10 -21.68 -44.25
N LYS A 632 -12.25 -21.15 -45.13
CA LYS A 632 -11.35 -21.93 -46.01
C LYS A 632 -10.23 -22.71 -45.29
N HIS A 633 -10.12 -22.59 -43.97
CA HIS A 633 -9.19 -23.36 -43.14
C HIS A 633 -9.91 -24.33 -42.20
N VAL A 634 -11.25 -24.30 -42.13
CA VAL A 634 -12.03 -25.21 -41.28
C VAL A 634 -12.52 -26.36 -42.15
N ASP A 635 -12.41 -27.58 -41.65
CA ASP A 635 -12.95 -28.80 -42.28
C ASP A 635 -14.19 -29.30 -41.53
N PHE A 636 -14.13 -29.32 -40.19
CA PHE A 636 -15.14 -29.90 -39.32
C PHE A 636 -15.70 -28.88 -38.34
N ILE A 637 -17.01 -28.91 -38.12
CA ILE A 637 -17.68 -28.10 -37.11
C ILE A 637 -18.57 -29.00 -36.25
N VAL A 638 -18.42 -28.91 -34.93
CA VAL A 638 -19.27 -29.58 -33.95
C VAL A 638 -19.99 -28.51 -33.13
N CYS A 639 -21.32 -28.57 -33.09
CA CYS A 639 -22.12 -27.61 -32.33
C CYS A 639 -23.32 -28.25 -31.66
N TRP A 640 -23.91 -27.60 -30.64
CA TRP A 640 -25.17 -28.08 -30.09
C TRP A 640 -26.29 -27.93 -31.12
N LYS A 641 -26.44 -26.70 -31.66
CA LYS A 641 -27.57 -26.27 -32.51
C LYS A 641 -27.13 -25.31 -33.62
N ALA A 642 -27.99 -25.16 -34.62
CA ALA A 642 -27.90 -24.13 -35.66
C ALA A 642 -29.26 -23.47 -35.91
N SER A 643 -29.27 -22.18 -36.30
CA SER A 643 -30.50 -21.44 -36.60
C SER A 643 -30.96 -21.57 -38.06
N LEU A 644 -32.15 -21.03 -38.35
CA LEU A 644 -32.69 -20.90 -39.71
C LEU A 644 -32.04 -19.77 -40.52
N GLN A 645 -31.19 -18.93 -39.92
CA GLN A 645 -30.57 -17.77 -40.58
C GLN A 645 -29.11 -18.05 -40.97
N VAL A 646 -28.88 -19.12 -41.73
CA VAL A 646 -27.62 -19.33 -42.47
C VAL A 646 -27.52 -18.30 -43.61
N LYS A 647 -27.22 -17.06 -43.23
CA LYS A 647 -27.02 -15.90 -44.08
C LYS A 647 -25.56 -15.45 -43.92
N ASN A 648 -24.70 -15.88 -44.84
CA ASN A 648 -23.41 -15.23 -45.17
C ASN A 648 -22.78 -15.88 -46.41
N GLY A 649 -23.58 -16.18 -47.44
CA GLY A 649 -23.10 -16.84 -48.65
C GLY A 649 -22.76 -18.33 -48.48
N PHE A 650 -23.29 -18.98 -47.45
CA PHE A 650 -23.21 -20.43 -47.27
C PHE A 650 -24.58 -21.08 -47.48
N SER A 651 -24.61 -22.32 -47.96
CA SER A 651 -25.79 -23.19 -47.99
C SER A 651 -25.55 -24.42 -47.10
N ILE A 652 -26.54 -24.78 -46.29
CA ILE A 652 -26.50 -25.94 -45.40
C ILE A 652 -27.44 -27.02 -45.93
N HIS A 653 -26.94 -28.26 -46.01
CA HIS A 653 -27.68 -29.43 -46.53
C HIS A 653 -27.68 -30.55 -45.49
N SER A 654 -28.82 -31.19 -45.26
CA SER A 654 -28.95 -32.27 -44.26
C SER A 654 -28.65 -33.65 -44.83
N TYR A 655 -27.80 -34.41 -44.13
CA TYR A 655 -27.57 -35.85 -44.36
C TYR A 655 -28.57 -36.74 -43.60
N LEU A 656 -29.45 -36.15 -42.78
CA LEU A 656 -30.44 -36.86 -41.97
C LEU A 656 -31.79 -37.04 -42.71
N VAL A 657 -31.81 -36.79 -44.01
CA VAL A 657 -33.01 -36.77 -44.86
C VAL A 657 -32.88 -37.78 -45.99
N ASP A 658 -33.91 -38.63 -46.13
CA ASP A 658 -34.05 -39.66 -47.17
C ASP A 658 -32.77 -40.50 -47.38
N ASP A 659 -32.17 -40.44 -48.57
CA ASP A 659 -30.97 -41.16 -48.96
C ASP A 659 -29.68 -40.31 -48.89
N GLN A 660 -29.77 -39.03 -48.50
CA GLN A 660 -28.68 -38.06 -48.68
C GLN A 660 -27.41 -38.42 -47.89
N GLY A 661 -27.50 -39.26 -46.86
CA GLY A 661 -26.35 -39.85 -46.17
C GLY A 661 -25.37 -40.60 -47.10
N VAL A 662 -25.78 -40.99 -48.31
CA VAL A 662 -24.88 -41.55 -49.35
C VAL A 662 -23.79 -40.57 -49.80
N ARG A 663 -23.94 -39.27 -49.52
CA ARG A 663 -22.97 -38.20 -49.80
C ARG A 663 -22.11 -37.78 -48.60
N ARG A 664 -22.28 -38.44 -47.44
CA ARG A 664 -21.55 -38.12 -46.21
C ARG A 664 -20.08 -38.52 -46.33
N VAL A 665 -19.14 -37.59 -46.13
CA VAL A 665 -17.71 -37.93 -46.12
C VAL A 665 -17.26 -38.31 -44.71
N PHE A 666 -17.78 -37.65 -43.67
CA PHE A 666 -17.39 -37.88 -42.28
C PHE A 666 -18.44 -38.64 -41.47
N TYR A 667 -18.06 -39.75 -40.83
CA TYR A 667 -18.98 -40.61 -40.06
C TYR A 667 -19.71 -39.83 -38.95
N GLY A 668 -21.05 -39.89 -38.94
CA GLY A 668 -21.86 -39.15 -37.97
C GLY A 668 -22.07 -37.66 -38.28
N ALA A 669 -21.54 -37.12 -39.39
CA ALA A 669 -21.92 -35.79 -39.85
C ALA A 669 -23.43 -35.71 -40.11
N THR A 670 -24.05 -34.68 -39.54
CA THR A 670 -25.48 -34.40 -39.71
C THR A 670 -25.75 -33.57 -40.95
N HIS A 671 -24.79 -32.71 -41.30
CA HIS A 671 -24.95 -31.63 -42.27
C HIS A 671 -23.67 -31.39 -43.05
N ARG A 672 -23.82 -30.79 -44.23
CA ARG A 672 -22.74 -30.25 -45.05
C ARG A 672 -22.99 -28.76 -45.26
N LEU A 673 -21.96 -27.95 -45.04
CA LEU A 673 -22.00 -26.49 -45.17
C LEU A 673 -21.09 -26.07 -46.33
N GLU A 674 -21.68 -25.62 -47.44
CA GLU A 674 -20.96 -25.24 -48.66
C GLU A 674 -20.87 -23.72 -48.78
N GLN A 675 -19.72 -23.19 -49.20
CA GLN A 675 -19.56 -21.76 -49.48
C GLN A 675 -19.81 -21.45 -50.96
N ALA A 676 -20.73 -20.52 -51.23
CA ALA A 676 -21.15 -20.19 -52.59
C ALA A 676 -19.97 -19.73 -53.46
N GLY A 677 -19.76 -20.43 -54.58
CA GLY A 677 -18.76 -20.09 -55.58
C GLY A 677 -17.31 -20.48 -55.27
N SER A 678 -17.00 -21.05 -54.10
CA SER A 678 -15.61 -21.47 -53.77
C SER A 678 -15.32 -22.95 -54.04
N GLY A 679 -16.35 -23.81 -54.00
CA GLY A 679 -16.20 -25.27 -54.04
C GLY A 679 -15.75 -25.89 -52.71
N HIS A 680 -15.43 -25.08 -51.69
CA HIS A 680 -15.11 -25.56 -50.34
C HIS A 680 -16.38 -25.95 -49.59
N PHE A 681 -16.30 -27.03 -48.82
CA PHE A 681 -17.37 -27.49 -47.94
C PHE A 681 -16.80 -27.92 -46.58
N MET A 682 -17.60 -27.74 -45.54
CA MET A 682 -17.34 -28.22 -44.17
C MET A 682 -18.35 -29.30 -43.81
N GLU A 683 -17.89 -30.33 -43.10
CA GLU A 683 -18.73 -31.39 -42.53
C GLU A 683 -19.16 -30.97 -41.11
N VAL A 684 -20.46 -31.04 -40.81
CA VAL A 684 -21.05 -30.43 -39.61
C VAL A 684 -21.84 -31.44 -38.78
N VAL A 685 -21.48 -31.54 -37.49
CA VAL A 685 -22.17 -32.35 -36.48
C VAL A 685 -22.98 -31.41 -35.58
N ILE A 686 -24.29 -31.37 -35.78
CA ILE A 686 -25.24 -30.70 -34.89
C ILE A 686 -25.72 -31.74 -33.87
N LEU A 687 -25.23 -31.64 -32.63
CA LEU A 687 -25.43 -32.66 -31.60
C LEU A 687 -26.91 -32.85 -31.23
N GLU A 688 -27.68 -31.77 -31.07
CA GLU A 688 -29.12 -31.82 -30.77
C GLU A 688 -29.87 -32.71 -31.79
N GLU A 689 -29.55 -32.53 -33.07
CA GLU A 689 -30.20 -33.19 -34.19
C GLU A 689 -29.68 -34.62 -34.42
N LEU A 690 -28.37 -34.85 -34.17
CA LEU A 690 -27.79 -36.19 -34.15
C LEU A 690 -28.46 -37.08 -33.08
N LEU A 691 -28.68 -36.52 -31.89
CA LEU A 691 -29.30 -37.24 -30.77
C LEU A 691 -30.79 -37.47 -31.01
N ASN A 692 -31.52 -36.47 -31.53
CA ASN A 692 -32.90 -36.63 -31.97
C ASN A 692 -33.04 -37.72 -33.05
N TYR A 693 -32.13 -37.78 -34.02
CA TYR A 693 -32.12 -38.80 -35.06
C TYR A 693 -31.79 -40.20 -34.54
N LEU A 694 -30.86 -40.31 -33.57
CA LEU A 694 -30.57 -41.57 -32.87
C LEU A 694 -31.74 -42.07 -32.02
N ALA A 695 -32.54 -41.17 -31.45
CA ALA A 695 -33.74 -41.48 -30.68
C ALA A 695 -34.96 -41.83 -31.56
N ASN A 696 -35.22 -41.05 -32.62
CA ASN A 696 -36.32 -41.27 -33.55
C ASN A 696 -35.99 -40.72 -34.96
N LYS A 697 -35.32 -41.56 -35.77
CA LYS A 697 -34.97 -41.27 -37.17
C LYS A 697 -36.13 -40.66 -37.97
N THR A 698 -37.32 -41.25 -37.89
CA THR A 698 -38.47 -40.85 -38.72
C THR A 698 -39.01 -39.48 -38.35
N GLN A 699 -39.10 -39.17 -37.05
CA GLN A 699 -39.50 -37.84 -36.60
C GLN A 699 -38.44 -36.80 -36.95
N GLU A 700 -37.16 -37.10 -36.73
CA GLU A 700 -36.11 -36.12 -37.01
C GLU A 700 -35.94 -35.88 -38.52
N SER A 701 -35.98 -36.91 -39.37
CA SER A 701 -36.00 -36.70 -40.84
C SER A 701 -37.17 -35.81 -41.30
N ALA A 702 -38.32 -35.86 -40.61
CA ALA A 702 -39.44 -34.94 -40.88
C ALA A 702 -39.17 -33.52 -40.37
N ASN A 703 -38.63 -33.37 -39.16
CA ASN A 703 -38.18 -32.08 -38.60
C ASN A 703 -37.18 -31.39 -39.55
N GLN A 704 -36.21 -32.16 -40.05
CA GLN A 704 -35.13 -31.72 -40.94
C GLN A 704 -35.67 -31.20 -42.28
N LYS A 705 -36.62 -31.91 -42.91
CA LYS A 705 -37.30 -31.43 -44.13
C LYS A 705 -38.00 -30.08 -43.94
N VAL A 706 -38.66 -29.89 -42.79
CA VAL A 706 -39.35 -28.64 -42.45
C VAL A 706 -38.37 -27.52 -42.12
N LYS A 707 -37.34 -27.81 -41.32
CA LYS A 707 -36.32 -26.84 -40.88
C LYS A 707 -35.50 -26.31 -42.06
N TYR A 708 -34.92 -27.21 -42.85
CA TYR A 708 -33.99 -26.84 -43.93
C TYR A 708 -34.66 -26.64 -45.30
N ARG A 709 -36.01 -26.73 -45.36
CA ARG A 709 -36.84 -26.50 -46.57
C ARG A 709 -36.28 -27.17 -47.83
N LEU A 710 -35.95 -28.46 -47.73
CA LEU A 710 -35.26 -29.22 -48.79
C LEU A 710 -36.18 -29.61 -49.96
N TYR A 711 -37.32 -28.93 -50.14
CA TYR A 711 -38.26 -29.07 -51.26
C TYR A 711 -38.98 -27.74 -51.54
N ASP A 712 -38.60 -27.10 -52.65
CA ASP A 712 -39.50 -26.72 -53.76
C ASP A 712 -38.83 -27.25 -55.04
#